data_AF-A0A3D2U902-F1
#
_entry.id   AF-A0A3D2U902-F1
#
_cell.length_a   1.000
_cell.length_b   1.000
_cell.length_c   1.000
_cell.angle_alpha   90.00
_cell.angle_beta   90.00
_cell.angle_gamma   90.00
#
_symmetry.space_group_name_H-M   'P 1'
#
loop_
_entity.id
_entity.type
_entity.pdbx_description
1 polymer ?
#
loop_
_entity_poly.entity_id
_entity_poly.type
_entity_poly.pdbx_seq_one_letter_code
_entity_poly.pdbx_strand_id
1 'polypeptide(L)'
;MLVLTALVYRPVVTGDGAFEAWDQARVYVPLQVSNAQQRSEGEIPLWYRHGFLGYPLQGENECSGVYPPAIIFHLVNSPGTAWSLFLLFHHLLAVAGTMLLVRELGGGVLGATLAAVVFVFGGTFVGVIPGATLLTTVAWTPLVLALWLKANRTHSLWPATWAGLALAAQASGAHPQILFYTILALVLGIVCEARRENRARKMGWAVLATTVTLVVGLGLAAPQLWYCLDTLLATERGTGLSYEQQMDGSLPPHFLLQLLLPGSTGGDHRLQVLFMDVRIYAGLLTLPLAVIGWCRAPDTARIFRWGLVLSLVLAFGRHGGAFLLLGHLPGFDTIHVPARFLILTSLALAVLGGLGFDHLIKQPGTSTARSWRTTAVALAVTGIALLALGLVTRFAPESLGPDWLFGHGNSDAVFRREWSLVSATSKMTGMEWAGFAGGITALVAAGICLTARRLEPRHVGSLCLLLVCCDLGLAATRLLELAPGDFYETPPVTLDLLPENPGRVAATVPGYNFNTAERTLALLPDNSAGLFGIDAFSINPGAKTELLRRTSAAVSPKLHAVLHVGTLISRRQLPTLDQHLRGHTSDSGGDYWIYDVPNVLPRVTICRDILLVTRPQAILDTIASRRFVPGETVILETAPQHVAGNPVGSSAKESVTLVTDRAQTVEIDATLTSDGILVLADLFHDGWMATSNGRPLPILRTNGLCRGVALAAGQHRL
;
A
#
# COMPACT_ATOMS: atom_id res chain seq x y z
N MET A 1 -18.97 18.45 1.39
CA MET A 1 -17.78 17.59 1.20
C MET A 1 -16.57 18.17 1.88
N LEU A 2 -16.02 19.30 1.42
CA LEU A 2 -14.85 19.94 2.07
C LEU A 2 -14.97 20.10 3.59
N VAL A 3 -16.12 20.55 4.09
CA VAL A 3 -16.36 20.66 5.54
C VAL A 3 -16.28 19.30 6.25
N LEU A 4 -16.91 18.25 5.71
CA LEU A 4 -16.85 16.92 6.30
C LEU A 4 -15.42 16.35 6.27
N THR A 5 -14.72 16.51 5.14
CA THR A 5 -13.32 16.12 5.00
C THR A 5 -12.46 16.87 6.04
N ALA A 6 -12.63 18.18 6.20
CA ALA A 6 -11.91 18.98 7.19
C ALA A 6 -12.25 18.61 8.64
N LEU A 7 -13.47 18.14 8.93
CA LEU A 7 -13.85 17.67 10.26
C LEU A 7 -13.26 16.30 10.58
N VAL A 8 -13.34 15.35 9.63
CA VAL A 8 -12.83 13.98 9.81
C VAL A 8 -11.31 13.95 9.86
N TYR A 9 -10.64 14.71 8.99
CA TYR A 9 -9.18 14.80 8.91
C TYR A 9 -8.65 16.08 9.55
N ARG A 10 -9.32 16.60 10.59
CA ARG A 10 -8.97 17.88 11.21
C ARG A 10 -7.48 18.01 11.54
N PRO A 11 -6.83 17.04 12.24
CA PRO A 11 -5.41 17.20 12.59
C PRO A 11 -4.52 17.31 11.35
N VAL A 12 -4.86 16.61 10.27
CA VAL A 12 -4.13 16.67 9.00
C VAL A 12 -4.32 18.01 8.30
N VAL A 13 -5.55 18.55 8.31
CA VAL A 13 -5.86 19.83 7.67
C VAL A 13 -5.28 21.01 8.45
N THR A 14 -5.15 20.90 9.77
CA THR A 14 -4.54 21.95 10.61
C THR A 14 -3.01 21.85 10.66
N GLY A 15 -2.41 20.76 10.17
CA GLY A 15 -0.97 20.49 10.26
C GLY A 15 -0.53 19.95 11.61
N ASP A 16 -1.46 19.69 12.54
CA ASP A 16 -1.16 19.11 13.86
C ASP A 16 -0.88 17.60 13.79
N GLY A 17 -1.26 16.95 12.69
CA GLY A 17 -1.04 15.52 12.47
C GLY A 17 -0.69 15.19 11.02
N ALA A 18 0.00 14.08 10.82
CA ALA A 18 0.30 13.51 9.52
C ALA A 18 -0.32 12.12 9.40
N PHE A 19 -0.71 11.71 8.19
CA PHE A 19 -1.07 10.32 7.96
C PHE A 19 0.14 9.44 8.20
N GLU A 20 -0.01 8.48 9.11
CA GLU A 20 0.98 7.46 9.37
C GLU A 20 0.25 6.20 9.80
N ALA A 21 0.43 5.14 9.02
CA ALA A 21 0.03 3.80 9.38
C ALA A 21 0.81 2.78 8.55
N TRP A 22 1.27 1.71 9.19
CA TRP A 22 1.78 0.50 8.53
C TRP A 22 2.97 0.75 7.58
N ASP A 23 2.76 0.70 6.26
CA ASP A 23 3.82 0.82 5.24
C ASP A 23 4.12 2.27 4.85
N GLN A 24 3.34 3.24 5.33
CA GLN A 24 3.51 4.65 4.95
C GLN A 24 4.90 5.19 5.29
N ALA A 25 5.35 5.00 6.53
CA ALA A 25 6.66 5.45 6.97
C ALA A 25 7.83 4.56 6.56
N ARG A 26 7.54 3.30 6.22
CA ARG A 26 8.56 2.30 5.86
C ARG A 26 8.83 2.25 4.36
N VAL A 27 7.84 2.59 3.54
CA VAL A 27 7.91 2.40 2.09
C VAL A 27 7.41 3.61 1.32
N TYR A 28 6.15 4.03 1.49
CA TYR A 28 5.56 5.01 0.58
C TYR A 28 6.23 6.39 0.65
N VAL A 29 6.33 6.97 1.86
CA VAL A 29 6.87 8.31 2.04
C VAL A 29 8.37 8.37 1.70
N PRO A 30 9.25 7.48 2.21
CA PRO A 30 10.67 7.55 1.91
C PRO A 30 11.00 7.37 0.42
N LEU A 31 10.31 6.47 -0.29
CA LEU A 31 10.56 6.26 -1.71
C LEU A 31 10.08 7.43 -2.57
N GLN A 32 8.97 8.04 -2.18
CA GLN A 32 8.45 9.25 -2.83
C GLN A 32 9.36 10.46 -2.61
N VAL A 33 9.87 10.64 -1.38
CA VAL A 33 10.88 11.67 -1.07
C VAL A 33 12.14 11.45 -1.90
N SER A 34 12.66 10.22 -1.96
CA SER A 34 13.84 9.91 -2.77
C SER A 34 13.61 10.14 -4.27
N ASN A 35 12.44 9.78 -4.79
CA ASN A 35 12.04 10.06 -6.18
C ASN A 35 12.02 11.57 -6.47
N ALA A 36 11.54 12.39 -5.54
CA ALA A 36 11.51 13.84 -5.69
C ALA A 36 12.91 14.46 -5.60
N GLN A 37 13.71 14.02 -4.63
CA GLN A 37 15.08 14.49 -4.43
C GLN A 37 15.95 14.24 -5.67
N GLN A 38 15.99 13.00 -6.17
CA GLN A 38 16.77 12.65 -7.36
C GLN A 38 16.35 13.50 -8.59
N ARG A 39 15.05 13.78 -8.76
CA ARG A 39 14.56 14.67 -9.83
C ARG A 39 15.03 16.12 -9.64
N SER A 40 15.05 16.62 -8.40
CA SER A 40 15.54 17.96 -8.09
C SER A 40 17.03 18.13 -8.40
N GLU A 41 17.78 17.03 -8.33
CA GLU A 41 19.21 16.94 -8.68
C GLU A 41 19.44 16.74 -10.20
N GLY A 42 18.37 16.70 -11.00
CA GLY A 42 18.42 16.50 -12.45
C GLY A 42 18.60 15.03 -12.88
N GLU A 43 18.42 14.09 -11.96
CA GLU A 43 18.56 12.66 -12.21
C GLU A 43 17.23 12.01 -12.59
N ILE A 44 17.31 10.91 -13.34
CA ILE A 44 16.17 10.02 -13.55
C ILE A 44 16.14 9.03 -12.37
N PRO A 45 15.05 8.97 -11.59
CA PRO A 45 15.02 8.27 -10.30
C PRO A 45 14.97 6.74 -10.42
N LEU A 46 16.04 6.11 -10.93
CA LEU A 46 16.06 4.68 -11.28
C LEU A 46 16.50 3.77 -10.13
N TRP A 47 17.25 4.28 -9.16
CA TRP A 47 17.86 3.47 -8.11
C TRP A 47 17.63 4.09 -6.74
N TYR A 48 17.20 3.30 -5.78
CA TYR A 48 17.10 3.70 -4.39
C TYR A 48 18.34 3.21 -3.66
N ARG A 49 19.16 4.12 -3.12
CA ARG A 49 20.48 3.77 -2.55
C ARG A 49 20.45 3.45 -1.05
N HIS A 50 19.51 4.04 -0.32
CA HIS A 50 19.50 4.04 1.14
C HIS A 50 18.95 2.75 1.76
N GLY A 51 18.22 1.94 0.99
CA GLY A 51 17.65 0.68 1.47
C GLY A 51 18.53 -0.50 1.10
N PHE A 52 18.91 -1.31 2.08
CA PHE A 52 19.74 -2.50 1.93
C PHE A 52 21.11 -2.21 1.28
N LEU A 53 21.36 -2.81 0.13
CA LEU A 53 22.50 -2.57 -0.75
C LEU A 53 22.09 -1.71 -1.96
N GLY A 54 20.90 -1.12 -1.93
CA GLY A 54 20.22 -0.45 -3.02
C GLY A 54 19.38 -1.38 -3.89
N TYR A 55 18.38 -0.84 -4.60
CA TYR A 55 17.51 -1.60 -5.51
C TYR A 55 16.78 -0.67 -6.52
N PRO A 56 16.17 -1.21 -7.60
CA PRO A 56 15.45 -0.41 -8.60
C PRO A 56 14.29 0.39 -8.01
N LEU A 57 14.34 1.73 -8.08
CA LEU A 57 13.32 2.60 -7.50
C LEU A 57 12.03 2.62 -8.34
N GLN A 58 12.12 2.87 -9.65
CA GLN A 58 10.93 2.88 -10.52
C GLN A 58 10.25 1.51 -10.65
N GLY A 59 11.02 0.44 -10.42
CA GLY A 59 10.50 -0.93 -10.34
C GLY A 59 9.49 -1.10 -9.21
N GLU A 60 9.72 -0.39 -8.10
CA GLU A 60 8.79 -0.33 -6.99
C GLU A 60 7.66 0.65 -7.29
N ASN A 61 6.52 0.11 -7.70
CA ASN A 61 5.32 0.89 -8.02
C ASN A 61 4.84 1.78 -6.85
N GLU A 62 5.25 1.44 -5.63
CA GLU A 62 4.98 2.17 -4.39
C GLU A 62 5.65 3.55 -4.33
N CYS A 63 6.69 3.80 -5.14
CA CYS A 63 7.35 5.10 -5.24
C CYS A 63 6.57 6.13 -6.08
N SER A 64 5.48 5.72 -6.75
CA SER A 64 4.68 6.58 -7.64
C SER A 64 5.52 7.33 -8.68
N GLY A 65 6.54 6.67 -9.23
CA GLY A 65 7.68 7.34 -9.86
C GLY A 65 7.36 8.22 -11.07
N VAL A 66 6.49 7.76 -11.99
CA VAL A 66 5.99 8.56 -13.12
C VAL A 66 4.54 9.02 -12.95
N TYR A 67 4.03 9.00 -11.72
CA TYR A 67 2.66 9.38 -11.42
C TYR A 67 2.52 10.91 -11.26
N PRO A 68 1.75 11.61 -12.12
CA PRO A 68 1.76 13.08 -12.13
C PRO A 68 1.37 13.75 -10.81
N PRO A 69 0.32 13.30 -10.08
CA PRO A 69 0.00 13.87 -8.78
C PRO A 69 1.15 13.75 -7.76
N ALA A 70 1.87 12.62 -7.73
CA ALA A 70 3.02 12.49 -6.83
C ALA A 70 4.09 13.54 -7.17
N ILE A 71 4.44 13.69 -8.45
CA ILE A 71 5.41 14.69 -8.93
C ILE A 71 5.02 16.11 -8.49
N ILE A 72 3.73 16.46 -8.53
CA ILE A 72 3.25 17.80 -8.13
C ILE A 72 3.34 17.98 -6.61
N PHE A 73 2.84 17.03 -5.83
CA PHE A 73 2.77 17.20 -4.37
C PHE A 73 4.14 17.14 -3.70
N HIS A 74 5.15 16.51 -4.32
CA HIS A 74 6.53 16.55 -3.82
C HIS A 74 7.31 17.83 -4.14
N LEU A 75 6.69 18.81 -4.80
CA LEU A 75 7.23 20.18 -4.81
C LEU A 75 7.11 20.86 -3.43
N VAL A 76 6.37 20.26 -2.50
CA VAL A 76 6.27 20.71 -1.11
C VAL A 76 7.44 20.15 -0.30
N ASN A 77 8.23 21.02 0.32
CA ASN A 77 9.48 20.66 1.02
C ASN A 77 9.28 19.92 2.37
N SER A 78 8.06 19.72 2.83
CA SER A 78 7.73 18.92 4.04
C SER A 78 7.15 17.57 3.60
N PRO A 79 7.86 16.45 3.83
CA PRO A 79 7.35 15.10 3.52
C PRO A 79 5.98 14.81 4.12
N GLY A 80 5.74 15.15 5.39
CA GLY A 80 4.47 14.89 6.06
C GLY A 80 3.32 15.69 5.46
N THR A 81 3.56 16.96 5.14
CA THR A 81 2.57 17.82 4.48
C THR A 81 2.31 17.37 3.05
N ALA A 82 3.35 17.07 2.27
CA ALA A 82 3.25 16.60 0.90
C ALA A 82 2.43 15.32 0.82
N TRP A 83 2.73 14.36 1.70
CA TRP A 83 2.01 13.09 1.82
C TRP A 83 0.53 13.29 2.16
N SER A 84 0.26 14.19 3.10
CA SER A 84 -1.10 14.52 3.53
C SER A 84 -1.93 15.15 2.42
N LEU A 85 -1.38 16.12 1.71
CA LEU A 85 -2.02 16.75 0.55
C LEU A 85 -2.25 15.73 -0.58
N PHE A 86 -1.29 14.84 -0.80
CA PHE A 86 -1.40 13.77 -1.78
C PHE A 86 -2.58 12.84 -1.46
N LEU A 87 -2.73 12.34 -0.23
CA LEU A 87 -3.87 11.48 0.14
C LEU A 87 -5.21 12.24 0.13
N LEU A 88 -5.24 13.50 0.59
CA LEU A 88 -6.45 14.33 0.56
C LEU A 88 -6.89 14.64 -0.88
N PHE A 89 -5.97 14.82 -1.82
CA PHE A 89 -6.29 14.94 -3.24
C PHE A 89 -7.02 13.70 -3.76
N HIS A 90 -6.53 12.49 -3.47
CA HIS A 90 -7.18 11.25 -3.89
C HIS A 90 -8.54 11.06 -3.24
N HIS A 91 -8.68 11.48 -1.98
CA HIS A 91 -9.96 11.52 -1.29
C HIS A 91 -10.97 12.42 -2.03
N LEU A 92 -10.58 13.64 -2.39
CA LEU A 92 -11.45 14.57 -3.15
C LEU A 92 -11.71 14.12 -4.60
N LEU A 93 -10.73 13.47 -5.23
CA LEU A 93 -10.88 12.87 -6.55
C LEU A 93 -11.94 11.76 -6.52
N ALA A 94 -11.91 10.88 -5.52
CA ALA A 94 -12.90 9.84 -5.34
C ALA A 94 -14.31 10.41 -5.10
N VAL A 95 -14.42 11.52 -4.34
CA VAL A 95 -15.67 12.26 -4.16
C VAL A 95 -16.19 12.77 -5.51
N ALA A 96 -15.35 13.50 -6.26
CA ALA A 96 -15.74 14.09 -7.53
C ALA A 96 -16.11 13.02 -8.58
N GLY A 97 -15.32 11.96 -8.68
CA GLY A 97 -15.56 10.83 -9.58
C GLY A 97 -16.86 10.10 -9.24
N THR A 98 -17.15 9.85 -7.96
CA THR A 98 -18.39 9.17 -7.53
C THR A 98 -19.62 10.04 -7.78
N MET A 99 -19.52 11.35 -7.53
CA MET A 99 -20.59 12.28 -7.85
C MET A 99 -20.86 12.28 -9.36
N LEU A 100 -19.83 12.41 -10.19
CA LEU A 100 -19.97 12.38 -11.65
C LEU A 100 -20.59 11.06 -12.12
N LEU A 101 -20.14 9.93 -11.57
CA LEU A 101 -20.65 8.61 -11.88
C LEU A 101 -22.17 8.50 -11.66
N VAL A 102 -22.64 8.91 -10.49
CA VAL A 102 -24.08 8.86 -10.17
C VAL A 102 -24.87 9.82 -11.06
N ARG A 103 -24.30 10.98 -11.41
CA ARG A 103 -24.91 11.95 -12.33
C ARG A 103 -25.04 11.39 -13.75
N GLU A 104 -24.04 10.68 -14.26
CA GLU A 104 -24.08 10.01 -15.57
C GLU A 104 -25.11 8.87 -15.61
N LEU A 105 -25.42 8.26 -14.46
CA LEU A 105 -26.50 7.28 -14.31
C LEU A 105 -27.90 7.92 -14.24
N GLY A 106 -28.01 9.25 -14.21
CA GLY A 106 -29.28 9.98 -14.09
C GLY A 106 -29.66 10.37 -12.65
N GLY A 107 -28.78 10.15 -11.68
CA GLY A 107 -28.96 10.61 -10.30
C GLY A 107 -29.00 12.14 -10.19
N GLY A 108 -29.68 12.63 -9.17
CA GLY A 108 -29.68 14.02 -8.72
C GLY A 108 -28.45 14.37 -7.90
N VAL A 109 -28.35 15.63 -7.49
CA VAL A 109 -27.23 16.12 -6.68
C VAL A 109 -27.22 15.48 -5.30
N LEU A 110 -28.38 15.31 -4.65
CA LEU A 110 -28.48 14.71 -3.32
C LEU A 110 -28.08 13.23 -3.31
N GLY A 111 -28.57 12.41 -4.26
CA GLY A 111 -28.13 11.02 -4.41
C GLY A 111 -26.65 10.89 -4.74
N ALA A 112 -26.12 11.73 -5.64
CA ALA A 112 -24.70 11.76 -5.97
C ALA A 112 -23.83 12.13 -4.75
N THR A 113 -24.29 13.10 -3.96
CA THR A 113 -23.61 13.53 -2.73
C THR A 113 -23.64 12.42 -1.68
N LEU A 114 -24.78 11.76 -1.47
CA LEU A 114 -24.90 10.62 -0.55
C LEU A 114 -23.97 9.48 -0.97
N ALA A 115 -23.96 9.10 -2.25
CA ALA A 115 -23.07 8.05 -2.75
C ALA A 115 -21.60 8.40 -2.54
N ALA A 116 -21.20 9.65 -2.78
CA ALA A 116 -19.82 10.08 -2.55
C ALA A 116 -19.44 9.99 -1.06
N VAL A 117 -20.32 10.38 -0.13
CA VAL A 117 -20.08 10.22 1.31
C VAL A 117 -19.92 8.75 1.67
N VAL A 118 -20.86 7.91 1.20
CA VAL A 118 -20.86 6.47 1.50
C VAL A 118 -19.60 5.79 1.01
N PHE A 119 -19.18 6.08 -0.22
CA PHE A 119 -17.99 5.45 -0.78
C PHE A 119 -16.73 5.89 -0.03
N VAL A 120 -16.57 7.19 0.15
CA VAL A 120 -15.28 7.79 0.55
C VAL A 120 -15.08 7.82 2.07
N PHE A 121 -16.16 7.91 2.86
CA PHE A 121 -16.12 7.77 4.33
C PHE A 121 -16.57 6.39 4.81
N GLY A 122 -16.93 5.49 3.89
CA GLY A 122 -17.21 4.09 4.17
C GLY A 122 -15.99 3.36 4.71
N GLY A 123 -16.23 2.32 5.50
CA GLY A 123 -15.18 1.56 6.18
C GLY A 123 -14.15 0.96 5.23
N THR A 124 -14.53 0.62 4.00
CA THR A 124 -13.58 0.07 3.01
C THR A 124 -12.60 1.12 2.51
N PHE A 125 -13.05 2.32 2.13
CA PHE A 125 -12.18 3.35 1.56
C PHE A 125 -11.26 3.95 2.63
N VAL A 126 -11.81 4.23 3.82
CA VAL A 126 -11.01 4.69 4.97
C VAL A 126 -10.08 3.57 5.45
N GLY A 127 -10.55 2.32 5.41
CA GLY A 127 -9.80 1.15 5.86
C GLY A 127 -8.54 0.85 5.06
N VAL A 128 -8.47 1.29 3.79
CA VAL A 128 -7.30 1.13 2.93
C VAL A 128 -6.35 2.35 2.94
N ILE A 129 -6.61 3.38 3.74
CA ILE A 129 -5.67 4.51 3.91
C ILE A 129 -4.26 4.02 4.32
N PRO A 130 -4.09 3.06 5.25
CA PRO A 130 -2.77 2.50 5.56
C PRO A 130 -2.07 1.92 4.32
N GLY A 131 -2.81 1.24 3.45
CA GLY A 131 -2.37 0.80 2.13
C GLY A 131 -2.52 1.90 1.09
N ALA A 132 -1.81 3.01 1.25
CA ALA A 132 -2.02 4.22 0.46
C ALA A 132 -2.01 4.01 -1.06
N THR A 133 -1.25 3.04 -1.57
CA THR A 133 -1.27 2.65 -3.00
C THR A 133 -2.61 2.08 -3.45
N LEU A 134 -3.33 1.35 -2.58
CA LEU A 134 -4.71 0.93 -2.85
C LEU A 134 -5.63 2.16 -2.94
N LEU A 135 -5.48 3.10 -2.00
CA LEU A 135 -6.27 4.34 -1.94
C LEU A 135 -6.07 5.21 -3.19
N THR A 136 -4.82 5.43 -3.60
CA THR A 136 -4.48 6.29 -4.75
C THR A 136 -5.03 5.69 -6.04
N THR A 137 -4.91 4.38 -6.22
CA THR A 137 -5.43 3.68 -7.40
C THR A 137 -6.95 3.64 -7.39
N VAL A 138 -7.60 3.29 -6.26
CA VAL A 138 -9.06 3.17 -6.23
C VAL A 138 -9.76 4.50 -6.47
N ALA A 139 -9.18 5.63 -6.05
CA ALA A 139 -9.76 6.97 -6.20
C ALA A 139 -10.11 7.34 -7.66
N TRP A 140 -9.40 6.78 -8.64
CA TRP A 140 -9.68 6.99 -10.07
C TRP A 140 -10.84 6.15 -10.61
N THR A 141 -11.15 5.03 -9.98
CA THR A 141 -12.14 4.04 -10.48
C THR A 141 -13.50 4.68 -10.79
N PRO A 142 -14.09 5.51 -9.91
CA PRO A 142 -15.38 6.12 -10.19
C PRO A 142 -15.33 7.06 -11.40
N LEU A 143 -14.22 7.80 -11.58
CA LEU A 143 -14.04 8.72 -12.70
C LEU A 143 -13.88 7.97 -14.03
N VAL A 144 -13.09 6.89 -14.05
CA VAL A 144 -12.95 6.01 -15.23
C VAL A 144 -14.31 5.47 -15.64
N LEU A 145 -15.07 4.91 -14.70
CA LEU A 145 -16.40 4.35 -14.97
C LEU A 145 -17.40 5.43 -15.43
N ALA A 146 -17.36 6.63 -14.83
CA ALA A 146 -18.26 7.73 -15.21
C ALA A 146 -18.02 8.18 -16.66
N LEU A 147 -16.75 8.38 -17.03
CA LEU A 147 -16.36 8.83 -18.37
C LEU A 147 -16.61 7.73 -19.42
N TRP A 148 -16.39 6.46 -19.07
CA TRP A 148 -16.74 5.33 -19.92
C TRP A 148 -18.26 5.21 -20.14
N LEU A 149 -19.08 5.36 -19.09
CA LEU A 149 -20.54 5.38 -19.22
C LEU A 149 -21.00 6.55 -20.09
N LYS A 150 -20.36 7.73 -19.95
CA LYS A 150 -20.62 8.88 -20.80
C LYS A 150 -20.29 8.58 -22.26
N ALA A 151 -19.16 7.95 -22.55
CA ALA A 151 -18.77 7.53 -23.91
C ALA A 151 -19.83 6.62 -24.54
N ASN A 152 -20.32 5.63 -23.79
CA ASN A 152 -21.35 4.71 -24.26
C ASN A 152 -22.71 5.38 -24.47
N ARG A 153 -23.05 6.37 -23.63
CA ARG A 153 -24.30 7.12 -23.77
C ARG A 153 -24.28 8.05 -24.97
N THR A 154 -23.15 8.73 -25.22
CA THR A 154 -23.03 9.73 -26.30
C THR A 154 -22.50 9.14 -27.60
N HIS A 155 -22.08 7.86 -27.60
CA HIS A 155 -21.36 7.21 -28.71
C HIS A 155 -20.17 8.05 -29.21
N SER A 156 -19.43 8.65 -28.27
CA SER A 156 -18.27 9.50 -28.57
C SER A 156 -17.01 8.86 -28.02
N LEU A 157 -15.93 8.92 -28.80
CA LEU A 157 -14.62 8.46 -28.35
C LEU A 157 -13.95 9.45 -27.39
N TRP A 158 -14.38 10.72 -27.37
CA TRP A 158 -13.73 11.74 -26.55
C TRP A 158 -13.81 11.45 -25.04
N PRO A 159 -14.99 11.10 -24.45
CA PRO A 159 -15.03 10.65 -23.07
C PRO A 159 -14.28 9.33 -22.84
N ALA A 160 -14.19 8.44 -23.84
CA ALA A 160 -13.40 7.21 -23.73
C ALA A 160 -11.89 7.49 -23.67
N THR A 161 -11.41 8.50 -24.41
CA THR A 161 -10.03 9.00 -24.32
C THR A 161 -9.74 9.60 -22.95
N TRP A 162 -10.66 10.43 -22.40
CA TRP A 162 -10.50 10.94 -21.03
C TRP A 162 -10.56 9.85 -19.97
N ALA A 163 -11.40 8.83 -20.16
CA ALA A 163 -11.39 7.63 -19.31
C ALA A 163 -10.03 6.91 -19.40
N GLY A 164 -9.44 6.85 -20.61
CA GLY A 164 -8.09 6.32 -20.82
C GLY A 164 -7.01 7.14 -20.12
N LEU A 165 -7.08 8.48 -20.14
CA LEU A 165 -6.16 9.34 -19.39
C LEU A 165 -6.28 9.13 -17.87
N ALA A 166 -7.51 9.01 -17.37
CA ALA A 166 -7.74 8.66 -15.97
C ALA A 166 -7.23 7.25 -15.63
N LEU A 167 -7.36 6.29 -16.55
CA LEU A 167 -6.81 4.93 -16.40
C LEU A 167 -5.28 4.93 -16.45
N ALA A 168 -4.65 5.77 -17.28
CA ALA A 168 -3.20 5.95 -17.30
C ALA A 168 -2.70 6.48 -15.96
N ALA A 169 -3.36 7.52 -15.42
CA ALA A 169 -3.05 8.02 -14.08
C ALA A 169 -3.24 6.93 -13.01
N GLN A 170 -4.33 6.16 -13.08
CA GLN A 170 -4.57 5.02 -12.20
C GLN A 170 -3.45 3.97 -12.28
N ALA A 171 -3.04 3.59 -13.49
CA ALA A 171 -2.06 2.54 -13.76
C ALA A 171 -0.61 2.97 -13.41
N SER A 172 -0.29 4.25 -13.61
CA SER A 172 1.02 4.83 -13.23
C SER A 172 1.13 5.09 -11.73
N GLY A 173 -0.01 5.28 -11.06
CA GLY A 173 -0.13 5.71 -9.66
C GLY A 173 -0.38 4.61 -8.65
N ALA A 174 0.12 3.39 -8.93
CA ALA A 174 0.19 2.24 -8.04
C ALA A 174 -0.82 1.08 -8.24
N HIS A 175 -1.12 0.37 -7.15
CA HIS A 175 -1.49 -1.05 -6.99
C HIS A 175 -2.15 -1.79 -8.21
N PRO A 176 -1.43 -2.71 -8.90
CA PRO A 176 -1.90 -3.40 -10.11
C PRO A 176 -3.23 -4.17 -9.95
N GLN A 177 -3.47 -4.74 -8.77
CA GLN A 177 -4.72 -5.47 -8.49
C GLN A 177 -5.98 -4.60 -8.61
N ILE A 178 -5.91 -3.31 -8.24
CA ILE A 178 -7.07 -2.40 -8.34
C ILE A 178 -7.27 -1.97 -9.80
N LEU A 179 -6.20 -1.79 -10.57
CA LEU A 179 -6.29 -1.60 -12.02
C LEU A 179 -7.03 -2.77 -12.68
N PHE A 180 -6.69 -4.00 -12.30
CA PHE A 180 -7.40 -5.20 -12.77
C PHE A 180 -8.90 -5.16 -12.40
N TYR A 181 -9.26 -4.71 -11.20
CA TYR A 181 -10.65 -4.55 -10.78
C TYR A 181 -11.42 -3.53 -11.61
N THR A 182 -10.80 -2.40 -11.96
CA THR A 182 -11.38 -1.42 -12.89
C THR A 182 -11.63 -2.04 -14.26
N ILE A 183 -10.65 -2.78 -14.80
CA ILE A 183 -10.78 -3.46 -16.10
C ILE A 183 -11.91 -4.50 -16.05
N LEU A 184 -12.00 -5.29 -14.98
CA LEU A 184 -13.07 -6.26 -14.77
C LEU A 184 -14.45 -5.58 -14.74
N ALA A 185 -14.56 -4.40 -14.12
CA ALA A 185 -15.80 -3.62 -14.13
C ALA A 185 -16.16 -3.13 -15.54
N LEU A 186 -15.19 -2.67 -16.35
CA LEU A 186 -15.43 -2.30 -17.76
C LEU A 186 -15.93 -3.50 -18.59
N VAL A 187 -15.32 -4.68 -18.40
CA VAL A 187 -15.74 -5.92 -19.06
C VAL A 187 -17.16 -6.31 -18.65
N LEU A 188 -17.48 -6.26 -17.35
CA LEU A 188 -18.84 -6.48 -16.86
C LEU A 188 -19.83 -5.48 -17.46
N GLY A 189 -19.41 -4.23 -17.65
CA GLY A 189 -20.16 -3.19 -18.34
C GLY A 189 -20.55 -3.59 -19.76
N ILE A 190 -19.61 -4.13 -20.55
CA ILE A 190 -19.88 -4.64 -21.91
C ILE A 190 -20.95 -5.73 -21.87
N VAL A 191 -20.83 -6.70 -20.95
CA VAL A 191 -21.79 -7.80 -20.80
C VAL A 191 -23.19 -7.27 -20.43
N CYS A 192 -23.26 -6.22 -19.60
CA CYS A 192 -24.53 -5.61 -19.21
C CYS A 192 -25.29 -4.94 -20.37
N GLU A 193 -24.58 -4.50 -21.43
CA GLU A 193 -25.18 -3.93 -22.64
C GLU A 193 -25.81 -5.00 -23.56
N ALA A 194 -25.44 -6.28 -23.41
CA ALA A 194 -25.90 -7.38 -24.27
C ALA A 194 -27.41 -7.71 -24.14
N ARG A 195 -28.06 -7.27 -23.05
CA ARG A 195 -29.50 -7.49 -22.78
C ARG A 195 -30.36 -6.27 -23.07
N ARG A 196 -29.95 -5.40 -23.99
CA ARG A 196 -30.72 -4.20 -24.37
C ARG A 196 -31.24 -4.31 -25.80
N GLU A 197 -32.27 -3.53 -26.11
CA GLU A 197 -32.62 -3.23 -27.51
C GLU A 197 -31.38 -2.67 -28.23
N ASN A 198 -31.18 -3.09 -29.48
CA ASN A 198 -29.97 -2.84 -30.26
C ASN A 198 -28.68 -3.38 -29.61
N ARG A 199 -28.76 -4.54 -28.94
CA ARG A 199 -27.64 -5.19 -28.21
C ARG A 199 -26.32 -5.20 -28.98
N ALA A 200 -26.34 -5.56 -30.26
CA ALA A 200 -25.13 -5.68 -31.06
C ALA A 200 -24.44 -4.31 -31.23
N ARG A 201 -25.22 -3.25 -31.48
CA ARG A 201 -24.71 -1.89 -31.60
C ARG A 201 -24.19 -1.37 -30.26
N LYS A 202 -24.95 -1.52 -29.17
CA LYS A 202 -24.54 -1.04 -27.85
C LYS A 202 -23.32 -1.77 -27.31
N MET A 203 -23.28 -3.10 -27.47
CA MET A 203 -22.13 -3.92 -27.12
C MET A 203 -20.92 -3.57 -27.98
N GLY A 204 -21.09 -3.38 -29.30
CA GLY A 204 -20.01 -2.95 -30.18
C GLY A 204 -19.43 -1.59 -29.79
N TRP A 205 -20.26 -0.63 -29.39
CA TRP A 205 -19.81 0.64 -28.84
C TRP A 205 -19.12 0.50 -27.49
N ALA A 206 -19.65 -0.33 -26.59
CA ALA A 206 -19.02 -0.60 -25.30
C ALA A 206 -17.64 -1.25 -25.47
N VAL A 207 -17.50 -2.20 -26.40
CA VAL A 207 -16.21 -2.78 -26.78
C VAL A 207 -15.28 -1.69 -27.31
N LEU A 208 -15.72 -0.88 -28.27
CA LEU A 208 -14.89 0.19 -28.85
C LEU A 208 -14.45 1.22 -27.79
N ALA A 209 -15.37 1.67 -26.94
CA ALA A 209 -15.06 2.60 -25.85
C ALA A 209 -14.06 1.99 -24.86
N THR A 210 -14.27 0.73 -24.45
CA THR A 210 -13.31 0.01 -23.60
C THR A 210 -11.95 -0.12 -24.28
N THR A 211 -11.90 -0.51 -25.55
CA THR A 211 -10.64 -0.62 -26.31
C THR A 211 -9.89 0.71 -26.34
N VAL A 212 -10.57 1.83 -26.64
CA VAL A 212 -9.94 3.16 -26.63
C VAL A 212 -9.44 3.52 -25.23
N THR A 213 -10.25 3.29 -24.20
CA THR A 213 -9.85 3.53 -22.80
C THR A 213 -8.61 2.71 -22.42
N LEU A 214 -8.55 1.42 -22.79
CA LEU A 214 -7.40 0.54 -22.48
C LEU A 214 -6.16 0.91 -23.29
N VAL A 215 -6.30 1.17 -24.60
CA VAL A 215 -5.16 1.53 -25.46
C VAL A 215 -4.54 2.85 -25.01
N VAL A 216 -5.34 3.87 -24.73
CA VAL A 216 -4.84 5.15 -24.21
C VAL A 216 -4.26 4.96 -22.81
N GLY A 217 -4.97 4.26 -21.93
CA GLY A 217 -4.56 4.08 -20.53
C GLY A 217 -3.26 3.29 -20.38
N LEU A 218 -3.22 2.08 -20.93
CA LEU A 218 -2.06 1.20 -20.83
C LEU A 218 -0.91 1.67 -21.72
N GLY A 219 -1.20 2.30 -22.87
CA GLY A 219 -0.19 2.88 -23.75
C GLY A 219 0.57 4.03 -23.09
N LEU A 220 -0.13 4.93 -22.40
CA LEU A 220 0.51 6.04 -21.67
C LEU A 220 1.17 5.60 -20.36
N ALA A 221 0.66 4.56 -19.71
CA ALA A 221 1.28 3.98 -18.51
C ALA A 221 2.40 2.98 -18.83
N ALA A 222 2.65 2.66 -20.11
CA ALA A 222 3.60 1.63 -20.52
C ALA A 222 5.00 1.78 -19.92
N PRO A 223 5.61 2.98 -19.79
CA PRO A 223 6.90 3.12 -19.13
C PRO A 223 6.90 2.63 -17.68
N GLN A 224 5.89 2.98 -16.88
CA GLN A 224 5.78 2.50 -15.49
C GLN A 224 5.57 0.99 -15.44
N LEU A 225 4.63 0.49 -16.26
CA LEU A 225 4.27 -0.91 -16.29
C LEU A 225 5.45 -1.78 -16.73
N TRP A 226 6.29 -1.27 -17.63
CA TRP A 226 7.52 -1.94 -18.05
C TRP A 226 8.51 -2.09 -16.89
N TYR A 227 8.81 -1.01 -16.14
CA TYR A 227 9.72 -1.10 -14.98
C TYR A 227 9.21 -2.08 -13.92
N CYS A 228 7.90 -2.04 -13.64
CA CYS A 228 7.29 -2.98 -12.69
C CYS A 228 7.36 -4.43 -13.19
N LEU A 229 7.15 -4.67 -14.48
CA LEU A 229 7.23 -6.00 -15.06
C LEU A 229 8.65 -6.55 -15.01
N ASP A 230 9.65 -5.74 -15.38
CA ASP A 230 11.07 -6.10 -15.32
C ASP A 230 11.48 -6.51 -13.89
N THR A 231 11.10 -5.69 -12.90
CA THR A 231 11.37 -5.99 -11.49
C THR A 231 10.61 -7.23 -11.03
N LEU A 232 9.32 -7.35 -11.35
CA LEU A 232 8.49 -8.50 -10.95
C LEU A 232 9.08 -9.83 -11.45
N LEU A 233 9.54 -9.88 -12.71
CA LEU A 233 10.16 -11.06 -13.32
C LEU A 233 11.47 -11.47 -12.63
N ALA A 234 12.16 -10.54 -11.97
CA ALA A 234 13.35 -10.80 -11.18
C ALA A 234 13.05 -11.29 -9.74
N THR A 235 11.78 -11.41 -9.35
CA THR A 235 11.36 -11.84 -8.00
C THR A 235 10.69 -13.21 -7.98
N GLU A 236 10.60 -13.83 -6.80
CA GLU A 236 9.80 -15.05 -6.58
C GLU A 236 8.30 -14.85 -6.86
N ARG A 237 7.81 -13.60 -6.87
CA ARG A 237 6.40 -13.29 -7.21
C ARG A 237 6.13 -13.42 -8.72
N GLY A 238 7.17 -13.36 -9.56
CA GLY A 238 7.04 -13.48 -11.01
C GLY A 238 6.51 -14.85 -11.48
N THR A 239 6.56 -15.88 -10.63
CA THR A 239 6.07 -17.24 -10.95
C THR A 239 4.57 -17.45 -10.68
N GLY A 240 3.85 -16.41 -10.22
CA GLY A 240 2.46 -16.51 -9.79
C GLY A 240 2.32 -17.02 -8.35
N LEU A 241 1.09 -16.99 -7.82
CA LEU A 241 0.78 -17.39 -6.43
C LEU A 241 0.19 -18.81 -6.39
N SER A 242 0.61 -19.58 -5.39
CA SER A 242 -0.06 -20.84 -5.05
C SER A 242 -1.51 -20.59 -4.61
N TYR A 243 -2.38 -21.61 -4.68
CA TYR A 243 -3.78 -21.47 -4.28
C TYR A 243 -3.92 -20.97 -2.83
N GLU A 244 -3.12 -21.48 -1.90
CA GLU A 244 -3.16 -21.02 -0.50
C GLU A 244 -2.83 -19.53 -0.40
N GLN A 245 -1.76 -19.08 -1.07
CA GLN A 245 -1.41 -17.66 -1.12
C GLN A 245 -2.53 -16.82 -1.75
N GLN A 246 -3.12 -17.25 -2.88
CA GLN A 246 -4.23 -16.52 -3.49
C GLN A 246 -5.42 -16.37 -2.53
N MET A 247 -5.68 -17.39 -1.70
CA MET A 247 -6.82 -17.44 -0.79
C MET A 247 -6.55 -16.76 0.56
N ASP A 248 -5.33 -16.34 0.85
CA ASP A 248 -5.00 -15.57 2.06
C ASP A 248 -5.74 -14.24 2.01
N GLY A 249 -6.32 -13.81 3.14
CA GLY A 249 -7.19 -12.63 3.21
C GLY A 249 -8.56 -12.78 2.52
N SER A 250 -9.10 -14.01 2.44
CA SER A 250 -10.51 -14.24 2.04
C SER A 250 -11.49 -13.65 3.05
N LEU A 251 -12.64 -13.13 2.61
CA LEU A 251 -13.68 -12.61 3.50
C LEU A 251 -14.49 -13.75 4.14
N PRO A 252 -14.47 -13.90 5.47
CA PRO A 252 -15.37 -14.83 6.14
C PRO A 252 -16.83 -14.36 6.00
N PRO A 253 -17.81 -15.21 5.62
CA PRO A 253 -19.17 -14.74 5.35
C PRO A 253 -19.86 -14.00 6.50
N HIS A 254 -19.59 -14.40 7.75
CA HIS A 254 -20.16 -13.76 8.93
C HIS A 254 -19.60 -12.34 9.18
N PHE A 255 -18.48 -11.95 8.54
CA PHE A 255 -17.97 -10.57 8.59
C PHE A 255 -18.92 -9.59 7.89
N LEU A 256 -19.90 -10.05 7.11
CA LEU A 256 -20.96 -9.20 6.59
C LEU A 256 -21.79 -8.51 7.69
N LEU A 257 -21.79 -9.02 8.91
CA LEU A 257 -22.39 -8.35 10.06
C LEU A 257 -21.75 -6.98 10.34
N GLN A 258 -20.51 -6.73 9.88
CA GLN A 258 -19.89 -5.41 9.92
C GLN A 258 -20.69 -4.33 9.17
N LEU A 259 -21.55 -4.70 8.20
CA LEU A 259 -22.47 -3.75 7.56
C LEU A 259 -23.43 -3.08 8.55
N LEU A 260 -23.68 -3.74 9.69
CA LEU A 260 -24.57 -3.26 10.75
C LEU A 260 -23.83 -2.70 11.97
N LEU A 261 -22.50 -2.89 12.04
CA LEU A 261 -21.70 -2.62 13.22
C LEU A 261 -20.67 -1.51 12.94
N PRO A 262 -21.06 -0.22 13.04
CA PRO A 262 -20.15 0.89 12.78
C PRO A 262 -18.91 0.77 13.66
N GLY A 263 -17.72 0.99 13.10
CA GLY A 263 -16.47 1.12 13.86
C GLY A 263 -16.08 -0.07 14.75
N SER A 264 -16.73 -1.24 14.60
CA SER A 264 -16.53 -2.44 15.43
C SER A 264 -15.12 -3.01 15.35
N THR A 265 -14.36 -2.63 14.33
CA THR A 265 -12.99 -3.07 14.05
C THR A 265 -11.98 -1.92 14.19
N GLY A 266 -12.33 -0.86 14.94
CA GLY A 266 -11.54 0.37 15.05
C GLY A 266 -11.37 0.87 16.49
N GLY A 267 -10.39 1.74 16.71
CA GLY A 267 -10.01 2.30 18.02
C GLY A 267 -8.93 1.53 18.77
N ASP A 268 -8.37 0.46 18.19
CA ASP A 268 -7.18 -0.26 18.67
C ASP A 268 -6.25 -0.48 17.48
N HIS A 269 -4.96 -0.20 17.64
CA HIS A 269 -4.01 -0.24 16.52
C HIS A 269 -3.96 -1.60 15.83
N ARG A 270 -3.99 -2.68 16.60
CA ARG A 270 -3.92 -4.04 16.04
C ARG A 270 -5.18 -4.37 15.27
N LEU A 271 -6.34 -3.93 15.75
CA LEU A 271 -7.60 -4.04 15.00
C LEU A 271 -7.56 -3.21 13.71
N GLN A 272 -6.91 -2.04 13.74
CA GLN A 272 -6.70 -1.22 12.55
C GLN A 272 -5.89 -1.95 11.48
N VAL A 273 -4.86 -2.69 11.89
CA VAL A 273 -4.07 -3.52 10.99
C VAL A 273 -4.86 -4.74 10.51
N LEU A 274 -5.41 -5.53 11.43
CA LEU A 274 -6.03 -6.82 11.13
C LEU A 274 -7.21 -6.73 10.16
N PHE A 275 -7.97 -5.64 10.21
CA PHE A 275 -9.19 -5.49 9.43
C PHE A 275 -9.02 -4.59 8.20
N MET A 276 -7.80 -4.17 7.82
CA MET A 276 -7.58 -3.19 6.75
C MET A 276 -8.28 -3.53 5.43
N ASP A 277 -8.23 -4.81 5.02
CA ASP A 277 -8.78 -5.26 3.74
C ASP A 277 -10.23 -5.82 3.85
N VAL A 278 -10.77 -5.99 5.06
CA VAL A 278 -12.06 -6.68 5.30
C VAL A 278 -13.16 -5.77 5.87
N ARG A 279 -12.90 -4.47 5.99
CA ARG A 279 -13.90 -3.47 6.42
C ARG A 279 -14.92 -3.23 5.32
N ILE A 280 -16.20 -3.22 5.70
CA ILE A 280 -17.31 -3.08 4.75
C ILE A 280 -18.44 -2.16 5.22
N TYR A 281 -18.31 -1.49 6.37
CA TYR A 281 -19.37 -0.61 6.86
C TYR A 281 -19.70 0.50 5.86
N ALA A 282 -20.98 0.61 5.45
CA ALA A 282 -21.44 1.54 4.41
C ALA A 282 -22.48 2.56 4.92
N GLY A 283 -22.73 2.60 6.23
CA GLY A 283 -23.74 3.43 6.87
C GLY A 283 -25.10 2.72 6.96
N LEU A 284 -25.75 2.81 8.12
CA LEU A 284 -26.96 2.03 8.41
C LEU A 284 -28.15 2.44 7.54
N LEU A 285 -28.32 3.74 7.27
CA LEU A 285 -29.37 4.24 6.38
C LEU A 285 -29.10 3.84 4.92
N THR A 286 -27.85 3.66 4.51
CA THR A 286 -27.48 3.31 3.15
C THR A 286 -28.00 1.95 2.73
N LEU A 287 -27.98 0.95 3.63
CA LEU A 287 -28.37 -0.43 3.29
C LEU A 287 -29.80 -0.54 2.72
N PRO A 288 -30.85 -0.04 3.39
CA PRO A 288 -32.20 -0.06 2.83
C PRO A 288 -32.31 0.83 1.58
N LEU A 289 -31.57 1.95 1.51
CA LEU A 289 -31.53 2.78 0.30
C LEU A 289 -30.92 2.04 -0.89
N ALA A 290 -29.87 1.24 -0.67
CA ALA A 290 -29.24 0.41 -1.70
C ALA A 290 -30.17 -0.69 -2.18
N VAL A 291 -30.99 -1.29 -1.30
CA VAL A 291 -32.07 -2.22 -1.70
C VAL A 291 -33.13 -1.52 -2.58
N ILE A 292 -33.50 -0.28 -2.23
CA ILE A 292 -34.43 0.51 -3.05
C ILE A 292 -33.80 0.83 -4.40
N GLY A 293 -32.52 1.23 -4.42
CA GLY A 293 -31.76 1.47 -5.64
C GLY A 293 -31.63 0.22 -6.49
N TRP A 294 -31.38 -0.94 -5.89
CA TRP A 294 -31.37 -2.22 -6.59
C TRP A 294 -32.68 -2.42 -7.37
N CYS A 295 -33.82 -2.19 -6.73
CA CYS A 295 -35.14 -2.38 -7.32
C CYS A 295 -35.58 -1.26 -8.29
N ARG A 296 -35.13 -0.02 -8.08
CA ARG A 296 -35.72 1.18 -8.71
C ARG A 296 -34.76 2.02 -9.54
N ALA A 297 -33.45 1.79 -9.44
CA ALA A 297 -32.47 2.48 -10.26
C ALA A 297 -32.71 2.20 -11.75
N PRO A 298 -32.30 3.12 -12.63
CA PRO A 298 -32.40 2.91 -14.07
C PRO A 298 -31.57 1.69 -14.52
N ASP A 299 -31.92 1.13 -15.68
CA ASP A 299 -31.23 -0.01 -16.27
C ASP A 299 -29.75 0.24 -16.59
N THR A 300 -29.33 1.51 -16.66
CA THR A 300 -27.92 1.93 -16.75
C THR A 300 -27.13 1.54 -15.51
N ALA A 301 -27.75 1.45 -14.34
CA ALA A 301 -27.11 1.03 -13.10
C ALA A 301 -26.94 -0.51 -12.97
N ARG A 302 -27.29 -1.28 -14.00
CA ARG A 302 -27.17 -2.76 -14.02
C ARG A 302 -25.76 -3.26 -13.76
N ILE A 303 -24.75 -2.54 -14.24
CA ILE A 303 -23.33 -2.82 -13.96
C ILE A 303 -23.05 -2.83 -12.45
N PHE A 304 -23.67 -1.95 -11.66
CA PHE A 304 -23.49 -1.90 -10.20
C PHE A 304 -24.28 -3.00 -9.48
N ARG A 305 -25.43 -3.43 -10.02
CA ARG A 305 -26.16 -4.59 -9.47
C ARG A 305 -25.35 -5.87 -9.60
N TRP A 306 -24.92 -6.19 -10.82
CA TRP A 306 -24.12 -7.39 -11.04
C TRP A 306 -22.70 -7.24 -10.50
N GLY A 307 -22.17 -6.01 -10.48
CA GLY A 307 -20.89 -5.68 -9.86
C GLY A 307 -20.91 -6.02 -8.38
N LEU A 308 -21.95 -5.59 -7.66
CA LEU A 308 -22.14 -5.91 -6.24
C LEU A 308 -22.15 -7.41 -5.97
N VAL A 309 -22.89 -8.19 -6.78
CA VAL A 309 -22.97 -9.65 -6.63
C VAL A 309 -21.63 -10.30 -6.94
N LEU A 310 -21.03 -9.96 -8.09
CA LEU A 310 -19.77 -10.55 -8.53
C LEU A 310 -18.63 -10.22 -7.56
N SER A 311 -18.48 -8.96 -7.16
CA SER A 311 -17.42 -8.54 -6.25
C SER A 311 -17.58 -9.19 -4.87
N LEU A 312 -18.81 -9.35 -4.37
CA LEU A 312 -19.04 -10.02 -3.09
C LEU A 312 -18.73 -11.53 -3.16
N VAL A 313 -19.13 -12.21 -4.24
CA VAL A 313 -18.82 -13.63 -4.46
C VAL A 313 -17.31 -13.85 -4.55
N LEU A 314 -16.60 -12.96 -5.26
CA LEU A 314 -15.14 -13.01 -5.34
C LEU A 314 -14.49 -12.67 -3.98
N ALA A 315 -15.04 -11.73 -3.21
CA ALA A 315 -14.51 -11.36 -1.91
C ALA A 315 -14.48 -12.52 -0.92
N PHE A 316 -15.46 -13.44 -0.98
CA PHE A 316 -15.49 -14.63 -0.13
C PHE A 316 -14.31 -15.58 -0.35
N GLY A 317 -13.59 -15.49 -1.48
CA GLY A 317 -12.41 -16.31 -1.76
C GLY A 317 -12.67 -17.79 -1.53
N ARG A 318 -11.93 -18.38 -0.57
CA ARG A 318 -12.06 -19.80 -0.19
C ARG A 318 -13.46 -20.19 0.29
N HIS A 319 -14.24 -19.25 0.81
CA HIS A 319 -15.62 -19.51 1.28
C HIS A 319 -16.66 -19.45 0.15
N GLY A 320 -16.32 -18.87 -1.00
CA GLY A 320 -17.23 -18.69 -2.15
C GLY A 320 -17.00 -19.68 -3.29
N GLY A 321 -15.86 -20.38 -3.33
CA GLY A 321 -15.54 -21.40 -4.33
C GLY A 321 -15.26 -20.88 -5.76
N ALA A 322 -15.54 -19.62 -6.06
CA ALA A 322 -15.36 -19.03 -7.40
C ALA A 322 -13.92 -19.12 -7.92
N PHE A 323 -12.93 -19.00 -7.03
CA PHE A 323 -11.51 -19.08 -7.40
C PHE A 323 -11.05 -20.48 -7.80
N LEU A 324 -11.81 -21.54 -7.52
CA LEU A 324 -11.53 -22.88 -8.06
C LEU A 324 -11.70 -22.92 -9.59
N LEU A 325 -12.56 -22.05 -10.13
CA LEU A 325 -12.83 -21.94 -11.56
C LEU A 325 -12.01 -20.82 -12.21
N LEU A 326 -11.87 -19.71 -11.50
CA LEU A 326 -11.28 -18.49 -12.05
C LEU A 326 -9.77 -18.36 -11.77
N GLY A 327 -9.23 -19.04 -10.77
CA GLY A 327 -7.83 -18.87 -10.30
C GLY A 327 -6.76 -19.21 -11.34
N HIS A 328 -7.13 -19.94 -12.40
CA HIS A 328 -6.24 -20.27 -13.52
C HIS A 328 -6.39 -19.34 -14.72
N LEU A 329 -7.37 -18.44 -14.70
CA LEU A 329 -7.53 -17.46 -15.79
C LEU A 329 -6.40 -16.43 -15.71
N PRO A 330 -5.91 -15.94 -16.86
CA PRO A 330 -4.85 -14.94 -16.89
C PRO A 330 -5.16 -13.74 -15.98
N GLY A 331 -4.25 -13.44 -15.06
CA GLY A 331 -4.36 -12.34 -14.11
C GLY A 331 -4.96 -12.74 -12.76
N PHE A 332 -5.82 -13.77 -12.70
CA PHE A 332 -6.38 -14.25 -11.42
C PHE A 332 -5.36 -15.02 -10.57
N ASP A 333 -4.38 -15.64 -11.21
CA ASP A 333 -3.24 -16.34 -10.60
C ASP A 333 -2.25 -15.39 -9.88
N THR A 334 -2.41 -14.09 -10.09
CA THR A 334 -1.64 -13.02 -9.42
C THR A 334 -2.43 -12.32 -8.31
N ILE A 335 -3.71 -12.66 -8.12
CA ILE A 335 -4.57 -12.04 -7.10
C ILE A 335 -4.26 -12.61 -5.71
N HIS A 336 -4.09 -11.71 -4.74
CA HIS A 336 -3.92 -12.00 -3.32
C HIS A 336 -4.93 -11.18 -2.50
N VAL A 337 -5.36 -11.62 -1.32
CA VAL A 337 -6.40 -10.95 -0.53
C VAL A 337 -7.72 -10.79 -1.32
N PRO A 338 -8.50 -11.87 -1.51
CA PRO A 338 -9.80 -11.80 -2.17
C PRO A 338 -10.73 -10.74 -1.56
N ALA A 339 -10.66 -10.50 -0.24
CA ALA A 339 -11.46 -9.47 0.43
C ALA A 339 -11.33 -8.08 -0.20
N ARG A 340 -10.25 -7.75 -0.91
CA ARG A 340 -10.11 -6.45 -1.61
C ARG A 340 -11.18 -6.20 -2.68
N PHE A 341 -11.87 -7.23 -3.18
CA PHE A 341 -13.05 -7.02 -4.02
C PHE A 341 -14.16 -6.23 -3.31
N LEU A 342 -14.14 -6.14 -1.98
CA LEU A 342 -15.02 -5.27 -1.20
C LEU A 342 -14.95 -3.80 -1.61
N ILE A 343 -13.86 -3.35 -2.23
CA ILE A 343 -13.75 -2.02 -2.82
C ILE A 343 -14.82 -1.78 -3.90
N LEU A 344 -15.04 -2.76 -4.79
CA LEU A 344 -16.10 -2.66 -5.79
C LEU A 344 -17.48 -2.85 -5.16
N THR A 345 -17.58 -3.70 -4.13
CA THR A 345 -18.81 -3.89 -3.34
C THR A 345 -19.24 -2.56 -2.70
N SER A 346 -18.32 -1.83 -2.08
CA SER A 346 -18.61 -0.55 -1.42
C SER A 346 -19.01 0.54 -2.41
N LEU A 347 -18.33 0.63 -3.57
CA LEU A 347 -18.71 1.54 -4.65
C LEU A 347 -20.12 1.23 -5.18
N ALA A 348 -20.43 -0.06 -5.39
CA ALA A 348 -21.74 -0.47 -5.87
C ALA A 348 -22.85 -0.19 -4.85
N LEU A 349 -22.62 -0.46 -3.56
CA LEU A 349 -23.54 -0.11 -2.47
C LEU A 349 -23.78 1.41 -2.42
N ALA A 350 -22.71 2.21 -2.55
CA ALA A 350 -22.79 3.66 -2.55
C ALA A 350 -23.63 4.19 -3.72
N VAL A 351 -23.35 3.72 -4.94
CA VAL A 351 -24.08 4.14 -6.16
C VAL A 351 -25.55 3.73 -6.08
N LEU A 352 -25.85 2.49 -5.71
CA LEU A 352 -27.22 2.02 -5.55
C LEU A 352 -27.93 2.77 -4.41
N GLY A 353 -27.26 3.02 -3.29
CA GLY A 353 -27.78 3.82 -2.18
C GLY A 353 -28.16 5.23 -2.60
N GLY A 354 -27.27 5.92 -3.34
CA GLY A 354 -27.53 7.26 -3.88
C GLY A 354 -28.71 7.29 -4.86
N LEU A 355 -28.80 6.33 -5.77
CA LEU A 355 -29.91 6.25 -6.72
C LEU A 355 -31.24 5.89 -6.04
N GLY A 356 -31.22 5.01 -5.04
CA GLY A 356 -32.39 4.69 -4.22
C GLY A 356 -32.87 5.88 -3.40
N PHE A 357 -31.94 6.68 -2.88
CA PHE A 357 -32.24 7.92 -2.18
C PHE A 357 -32.92 8.97 -3.08
N ASP A 358 -32.38 9.18 -4.29
CA ASP A 358 -33.01 10.09 -5.26
C ASP A 358 -34.43 9.64 -5.65
N HIS A 359 -34.65 8.33 -5.80
CA HIS A 359 -35.98 7.78 -6.10
C HIS A 359 -37.00 8.19 -5.02
N LEU A 360 -36.62 8.10 -3.74
CA LEU A 360 -37.50 8.44 -2.63
C LEU A 360 -37.80 9.94 -2.53
N ILE A 361 -36.81 10.80 -2.84
CA ILE A 361 -36.96 12.26 -2.71
C ILE A 361 -37.72 12.85 -3.90
N LYS A 362 -37.48 12.37 -5.13
CA LYS A 362 -38.03 12.98 -6.35
C LYS A 362 -39.45 12.54 -6.67
N GLN A 363 -39.90 11.38 -6.21
CA GLN A 363 -41.21 10.81 -6.56
C GLN A 363 -42.11 10.63 -5.31
N PRO A 364 -42.62 11.71 -4.70
CA PRO A 364 -43.53 11.60 -3.58
C PRO A 364 -44.84 10.90 -4.01
N GLY A 365 -45.21 9.83 -3.30
CA GLY A 365 -46.37 9.01 -3.63
C GLY A 365 -46.61 7.86 -2.64
N THR A 366 -47.62 7.04 -2.89
CA THR A 366 -48.00 5.92 -2.01
C THR A 366 -46.92 4.82 -1.94
N SER A 367 -46.25 4.54 -3.05
CA SER A 367 -45.14 3.58 -3.14
C SER A 367 -43.90 4.03 -2.36
N THR A 368 -43.52 5.31 -2.46
CA THR A 368 -42.39 5.88 -1.71
C THR A 368 -42.71 6.03 -0.23
N ALA A 369 -43.97 6.34 0.13
CA ALA A 369 -44.45 6.31 1.51
C ALA A 369 -44.34 4.91 2.15
N ARG A 370 -44.70 3.86 1.42
CA ARG A 370 -44.51 2.48 1.89
C ARG A 370 -43.04 2.18 2.11
N SER A 371 -42.19 2.58 1.16
CA SER A 371 -40.74 2.39 1.24
C SER A 371 -40.13 3.10 2.47
N TRP A 372 -40.51 4.35 2.73
CA TRP A 372 -40.09 5.06 3.95
C TRP A 372 -40.54 4.35 5.23
N ARG A 373 -41.78 3.85 5.28
CA ARG A 373 -42.29 3.10 6.44
C ARG A 373 -41.56 1.78 6.64
N THR A 374 -41.31 1.01 5.56
CA THR A 374 -40.57 -0.26 5.66
C THR A 374 -39.13 -0.02 6.09
N THR A 375 -38.48 1.01 5.55
CA THR A 375 -37.14 1.43 5.95
C THR A 375 -37.12 1.84 7.43
N ALA A 376 -38.10 2.61 7.89
CA ALA A 376 -38.22 2.98 9.30
C ALA A 376 -38.35 1.77 10.23
N VAL A 377 -39.22 0.81 9.90
CA VAL A 377 -39.41 -0.40 10.71
C VAL A 377 -38.14 -1.24 10.75
N ALA A 378 -37.50 -1.46 9.60
CA ALA A 378 -36.25 -2.20 9.52
C ALA A 378 -35.16 -1.54 10.40
N LEU A 379 -34.98 -0.22 10.28
CA LEU A 379 -34.01 0.52 11.07
C LEU A 379 -34.36 0.57 12.56
N ALA A 380 -35.65 0.63 12.93
CA ALA A 380 -36.07 0.56 14.32
C ALA A 380 -35.74 -0.78 14.96
N VAL A 381 -36.01 -1.88 14.25
CA VAL A 381 -35.67 -3.24 14.71
C VAL A 381 -34.16 -3.41 14.82
N THR A 382 -33.41 -3.00 13.79
CA THR A 382 -31.94 -3.00 13.84
C THR A 382 -31.42 -2.14 14.99
N GLY A 383 -32.00 -0.96 15.22
CA GLY A 383 -31.60 -0.06 16.29
C GLY A 383 -31.79 -0.66 17.67
N ILE A 384 -32.94 -1.28 17.93
CA ILE A 384 -33.21 -1.99 19.19
C ILE A 384 -32.25 -3.17 19.37
N ALA A 385 -32.00 -3.95 18.32
CA ALA A 385 -31.08 -5.08 18.38
C ALA A 385 -29.64 -4.65 18.68
N LEU A 386 -29.17 -3.57 18.06
CA LEU A 386 -27.83 -3.02 18.27
C LEU A 386 -27.68 -2.38 19.67
N LEU A 387 -28.71 -1.67 20.16
CA LEU A 387 -28.70 -1.19 21.55
C LEU A 387 -28.66 -2.34 22.55
N ALA A 388 -29.42 -3.40 22.31
CA ALA A 388 -29.37 -4.61 23.12
C ALA A 388 -27.97 -5.26 23.07
N LEU A 389 -27.35 -5.33 21.89
CA LEU A 389 -25.98 -5.81 21.74
C LEU A 389 -24.98 -4.95 22.53
N GLY A 390 -25.08 -3.62 22.45
CA GLY A 390 -24.23 -2.70 23.22
C GLY A 390 -24.41 -2.88 24.73
N LEU A 391 -25.66 -3.00 25.18
CA LEU A 391 -26.00 -3.23 26.59
C LEU A 391 -25.46 -4.58 27.09
N VAL A 392 -25.68 -5.66 26.32
CA VAL A 392 -25.17 -6.99 26.64
C VAL A 392 -23.66 -6.96 26.69
N THR A 393 -22.99 -6.37 25.71
CA THR A 393 -21.52 -6.27 25.67
C THR A 393 -20.97 -5.52 26.88
N ARG A 394 -21.61 -4.41 27.28
CA ARG A 394 -21.17 -3.61 28.44
C ARG A 394 -21.21 -4.39 29.76
N PHE A 395 -22.18 -5.28 29.93
CA PHE A 395 -22.39 -6.02 31.19
C PHE A 395 -21.94 -7.48 31.13
N ALA A 396 -21.61 -8.00 29.95
CA ALA A 396 -21.15 -9.36 29.78
C ALA A 396 -19.73 -9.55 30.32
N PRO A 397 -19.42 -10.72 30.90
CA PRO A 397 -18.04 -11.08 31.22
C PRO A 397 -17.20 -11.16 29.94
N GLU A 398 -15.89 -10.89 30.05
CA GLU A 398 -14.96 -10.91 28.91
C GLU A 398 -14.93 -12.25 28.15
N SER A 399 -15.27 -13.36 28.83
CA SER A 399 -15.38 -14.69 28.22
C SER A 399 -16.49 -14.82 27.18
N LEU A 400 -17.45 -13.89 27.14
CA LEU A 400 -18.50 -13.79 26.12
C LEU A 400 -18.17 -12.74 25.05
N GLY A 401 -16.91 -12.32 24.95
CA GLY A 401 -16.46 -11.33 23.99
C GLY A 401 -16.67 -11.72 22.53
N PRO A 402 -16.37 -10.82 21.59
CA PRO A 402 -16.72 -10.98 20.17
C PRO A 402 -15.86 -12.01 19.42
N ASP A 403 -15.17 -12.91 20.13
CA ASP A 403 -14.36 -13.99 19.54
C ASP A 403 -15.23 -14.93 18.67
N TRP A 404 -16.50 -15.13 19.02
CA TRP A 404 -17.42 -15.90 18.20
C TRP A 404 -17.69 -15.27 16.82
N LEU A 405 -17.58 -13.94 16.73
CA LEU A 405 -17.86 -13.17 15.51
C LEU A 405 -16.58 -12.88 14.72
N PHE A 406 -15.47 -12.58 15.38
CA PHE A 406 -14.26 -12.13 14.72
C PHE A 406 -13.07 -13.07 14.93
N GLY A 407 -13.07 -13.89 15.98
CA GLY A 407 -12.00 -14.83 16.28
C GLY A 407 -12.15 -16.22 15.64
N HIS A 408 -13.35 -16.56 15.14
CA HIS A 408 -13.64 -17.85 14.52
C HIS A 408 -13.86 -17.73 13.00
N GLY A 409 -13.62 -18.82 12.27
CA GLY A 409 -13.89 -18.91 10.83
C GLY A 409 -12.90 -18.20 9.90
N ASN A 410 -11.91 -17.48 10.44
CA ASN A 410 -10.73 -17.07 9.67
C ASN A 410 -9.70 -18.21 9.68
N SER A 411 -9.40 -18.75 8.50
CA SER A 411 -8.39 -19.82 8.35
C SER A 411 -6.96 -19.27 8.37
N ASP A 412 -6.79 -17.95 8.23
CA ASP A 412 -5.49 -17.29 8.24
C ASP A 412 -4.82 -17.43 9.62
N ALA A 413 -3.65 -18.05 9.64
CA ALA A 413 -2.89 -18.30 10.86
C ALA A 413 -2.34 -16.99 11.48
N VAL A 414 -1.97 -16.01 10.66
CA VAL A 414 -1.50 -14.70 11.11
C VAL A 414 -2.65 -13.94 11.74
N PHE A 415 -3.81 -13.89 11.08
CA PHE A 415 -4.98 -13.21 11.65
C PHE A 415 -5.36 -13.80 13.01
N ARG A 416 -5.45 -15.13 13.13
CA ARG A 416 -5.79 -15.78 14.42
C ARG A 416 -4.77 -15.48 15.51
N ARG A 417 -3.47 -15.53 15.17
CA ARG A 417 -2.38 -15.19 16.09
C ARG A 417 -2.52 -13.74 16.56
N GLU A 418 -2.57 -12.79 15.65
CA GLU A 418 -2.65 -11.36 16.00
C GLU A 418 -3.95 -11.02 16.74
N TRP A 419 -5.09 -11.60 16.33
CA TRP A 419 -6.38 -11.44 17.02
C TRP A 419 -6.34 -11.94 18.47
N SER A 420 -5.60 -13.03 18.74
CA SER A 420 -5.41 -13.55 20.11
C SER A 420 -4.61 -12.60 21.00
N LEU A 421 -3.80 -11.72 20.40
CA LEU A 421 -3.01 -10.75 21.13
C LEU A 421 -3.77 -9.42 21.37
N VAL A 422 -4.93 -9.20 20.73
CA VAL A 422 -5.78 -8.04 21.03
C VAL A 422 -6.40 -8.22 22.41
N SER A 423 -6.32 -7.21 23.26
CA SER A 423 -6.86 -7.27 24.62
C SER A 423 -8.38 -7.52 24.61
N ALA A 424 -8.88 -8.30 25.57
CA ALA A 424 -10.31 -8.54 25.70
C ALA A 424 -11.08 -7.22 25.87
N THR A 425 -10.53 -6.30 26.66
CA THR A 425 -11.07 -4.95 26.84
C THR A 425 -11.21 -4.19 25.51
N SER A 426 -10.16 -4.15 24.67
CA SER A 426 -10.21 -3.50 23.35
C SER A 426 -11.32 -4.09 22.47
N LYS A 427 -11.43 -5.43 22.44
CA LYS A 427 -12.48 -6.15 21.69
C LYS A 427 -13.88 -5.77 22.18
N MET A 428 -14.08 -5.76 23.49
CA MET A 428 -15.36 -5.44 24.13
C MET A 428 -15.75 -3.98 23.92
N THR A 429 -14.83 -3.04 24.12
CA THR A 429 -15.08 -1.60 23.93
C THR A 429 -15.42 -1.26 22.48
N GLY A 430 -14.77 -1.90 21.50
CA GLY A 430 -15.11 -1.75 20.08
C GLY A 430 -16.53 -2.21 19.78
N MET A 431 -16.94 -3.35 20.33
CA MET A 431 -18.28 -3.91 20.14
C MET A 431 -19.38 -3.13 20.89
N GLU A 432 -19.10 -2.70 22.13
CA GLU A 432 -20.00 -1.84 22.92
C GLU A 432 -20.29 -0.56 22.15
N TRP A 433 -19.25 0.09 21.64
CA TRP A 433 -19.39 1.32 20.86
C TRP A 433 -20.21 1.08 19.59
N ALA A 434 -19.92 0.01 18.84
CA ALA A 434 -20.66 -0.33 17.62
C ALA A 434 -22.16 -0.55 17.90
N GLY A 435 -22.48 -1.23 19.01
CA GLY A 435 -23.85 -1.45 19.47
C GLY A 435 -24.57 -0.14 19.82
N PHE A 436 -23.99 0.70 20.67
CA PHE A 436 -24.63 1.96 21.06
C PHE A 436 -24.69 2.99 19.93
N ALA A 437 -23.57 3.24 19.24
CA ALA A 437 -23.51 4.21 18.15
C ALA A 437 -24.40 3.78 16.97
N GLY A 438 -24.35 2.49 16.60
CA GLY A 438 -25.21 1.94 15.55
C GLY A 438 -26.69 1.93 15.95
N GLY A 439 -26.99 1.56 17.20
CA GLY A 439 -28.34 1.57 17.75
C GLY A 439 -28.99 2.95 17.71
N ILE A 440 -28.29 3.97 18.23
CA ILE A 440 -28.76 5.37 18.22
C ILE A 440 -28.94 5.86 16.79
N THR A 441 -27.94 5.65 15.92
CA THR A 441 -27.99 6.07 14.51
C THR A 441 -29.19 5.46 13.78
N ALA A 442 -29.42 4.16 13.94
CA ALA A 442 -30.55 3.47 13.33
C ALA A 442 -31.91 3.98 13.84
N LEU A 443 -32.04 4.28 15.14
CA LEU A 443 -33.29 4.85 15.69
C LEU A 443 -33.54 6.27 15.20
N VAL A 444 -32.51 7.12 15.12
CA VAL A 444 -32.61 8.47 14.54
C VAL A 444 -33.01 8.37 13.07
N ALA A 445 -32.37 7.48 12.29
CA ALA A 445 -32.71 7.22 10.91
C ALA A 445 -34.18 6.77 10.76
N ALA A 446 -34.64 5.87 11.64
CA ALA A 446 -36.03 5.42 11.68
C ALA A 446 -36.99 6.58 11.93
N GLY A 447 -36.69 7.47 12.89
CA GLY A 447 -37.48 8.67 13.17
C GLY A 447 -37.58 9.62 11.97
N ILE A 448 -36.47 9.86 11.27
CA ILE A 448 -36.46 10.65 10.02
C ILE A 448 -37.34 9.98 8.96
N CYS A 449 -37.21 8.66 8.77
CA CYS A 449 -38.00 7.91 7.80
C CYS A 449 -39.51 7.92 8.12
N LEU A 450 -39.91 7.85 9.39
CA LEU A 450 -41.31 7.95 9.82
C LEU A 450 -41.92 9.33 9.57
N THR A 451 -41.11 10.37 9.76
CA THR A 451 -41.53 11.77 9.59
C THR A 451 -41.38 12.29 8.18
N ALA A 452 -40.73 11.53 7.28
CA ALA A 452 -40.44 11.92 5.91
C ALA A 452 -41.66 12.42 5.11
N ARG A 453 -42.86 11.88 5.39
CA ARG A 453 -44.10 12.32 4.71
C ARG A 453 -44.65 13.66 5.20
N ARG A 454 -44.24 14.09 6.39
CA ARG A 454 -44.70 15.34 7.03
C ARG A 454 -43.82 16.54 6.68
N LEU A 455 -42.65 16.27 6.11
CA LEU A 455 -41.64 17.27 5.79
C LEU A 455 -41.50 17.41 4.27
N GLU A 456 -41.04 18.57 3.82
CA GLU A 456 -40.71 18.75 2.41
C GLU A 456 -39.53 17.83 2.02
N PRO A 457 -39.52 17.25 0.81
CA PRO A 457 -38.48 16.31 0.38
C PRO A 457 -37.05 16.84 0.52
N ARG A 458 -36.85 18.16 0.33
CA ARG A 458 -35.54 18.80 0.52
C ARG A 458 -35.04 18.71 1.97
N HIS A 459 -35.92 18.89 2.95
CA HIS A 459 -35.56 18.82 4.37
C HIS A 459 -35.28 17.38 4.79
N VAL A 460 -36.10 16.42 4.34
CA VAL A 460 -35.84 14.99 4.53
C VAL A 460 -34.49 14.60 3.94
N GLY A 461 -34.19 15.08 2.72
CA GLY A 461 -32.93 14.84 2.05
C GLY A 461 -31.74 15.37 2.84
N SER A 462 -31.81 16.62 3.31
CA SER A 462 -30.75 17.23 4.12
C SER A 462 -30.55 16.50 5.45
N LEU A 463 -31.63 16.10 6.13
CA LEU A 463 -31.55 15.34 7.39
C LEU A 463 -30.92 13.96 7.20
N CYS A 464 -31.31 13.23 6.14
CA CYS A 464 -30.71 11.95 5.81
C CYS A 464 -29.22 12.09 5.48
N LEU A 465 -28.86 13.10 4.68
CA LEU A 465 -27.47 13.35 4.31
C LEU A 465 -26.63 13.73 5.54
N LEU A 466 -27.15 14.61 6.41
CA LEU A 466 -26.49 14.96 7.67
C LEU A 466 -26.27 13.73 8.54
N LEU A 467 -27.29 12.87 8.68
CA LEU A 467 -27.17 11.65 9.46
C LEU A 467 -26.10 10.70 8.89
N VAL A 468 -26.08 10.48 7.57
CA VAL A 468 -25.06 9.64 6.91
C VAL A 468 -23.65 10.23 7.07
N CYS A 469 -23.51 11.56 6.97
CA CYS A 469 -22.24 12.24 7.23
C CYS A 469 -21.78 12.04 8.69
N CYS A 470 -22.68 12.15 9.66
CA CYS A 470 -22.37 11.95 11.08
C CYS A 470 -22.02 10.48 11.37
N ASP A 471 -22.83 9.54 10.88
CA ASP A 471 -22.65 8.09 11.03
C ASP A 471 -21.28 7.65 10.49
N LEU A 472 -21.02 7.92 9.22
CA LEU A 472 -19.77 7.53 8.58
C LEU A 472 -18.59 8.36 9.06
N GLY A 473 -18.76 9.64 9.37
CA GLY A 473 -17.70 10.47 9.94
C GLY A 473 -17.23 9.96 11.30
N LEU A 474 -18.16 9.60 12.19
CA LEU A 474 -17.84 9.02 13.50
C LEU A 474 -17.22 7.62 13.38
N ALA A 475 -17.70 6.79 12.44
CA ALA A 475 -17.08 5.50 12.18
C ALA A 475 -15.67 5.64 11.60
N ALA A 476 -15.47 6.58 10.66
CA ALA A 476 -14.19 6.83 10.01
C ALA A 476 -13.13 7.33 10.98
N THR A 477 -13.45 8.26 11.90
CA THR A 477 -12.47 8.78 12.86
C THR A 477 -11.91 7.70 13.79
N ARG A 478 -12.63 6.59 14.01
CA ARG A 478 -12.11 5.42 14.76
C ARG A 478 -11.15 4.53 13.96
N LEU A 479 -11.08 4.74 12.65
CA LEU A 479 -10.21 4.00 11.73
C LEU A 479 -8.99 4.81 11.31
N LEU A 480 -8.85 6.06 11.77
CA LEU A 480 -7.72 6.91 11.46
C LEU A 480 -6.63 6.73 12.50
N GLU A 481 -5.42 6.50 11.99
CA GLU A 481 -4.16 6.60 12.71
C GLU A 481 -3.37 7.76 12.13
N LEU A 482 -2.97 8.67 13.02
CA LEU A 482 -2.22 9.87 12.70
C LEU A 482 -1.02 9.94 13.63
N ALA A 483 0.12 10.32 13.09
CA ALA A 483 1.29 10.71 13.84
C ALA A 483 1.30 12.23 14.04
N PRO A 484 2.20 12.79 14.88
CA PRO A 484 2.46 14.22 14.92
C PRO A 484 2.74 14.80 13.52
N GLY A 485 2.38 16.06 13.28
CA GLY A 485 2.48 16.68 11.96
C GLY A 485 3.90 16.72 11.38
N ASP A 486 4.91 16.74 12.25
CA ASP A 486 6.34 16.77 11.92
C ASP A 486 7.00 15.37 11.95
N PHE A 487 6.22 14.30 12.09
CA PHE A 487 6.74 12.94 12.29
C PHE A 487 7.79 12.48 11.26
N TYR A 488 7.65 12.89 10.00
CA TYR A 488 8.58 12.50 8.93
C TYR A 488 9.83 13.39 8.87
N GLU A 489 9.80 14.52 9.56
CA GLU A 489 10.83 15.53 9.62
C GLU A 489 11.64 15.44 10.91
N THR A 490 11.04 14.98 12.01
CA THR A 490 11.69 14.85 13.31
C THR A 490 12.79 13.78 13.25
N PRO A 491 14.06 14.14 13.47
CA PRO A 491 15.13 13.17 13.57
C PRO A 491 14.89 12.19 14.73
N PRO A 492 15.06 10.88 14.53
CA PRO A 492 14.89 9.93 15.61
C PRO A 492 15.99 10.06 16.66
N VAL A 493 15.67 9.74 17.92
CA VAL A 493 16.60 9.85 19.08
C VAL A 493 17.90 9.04 18.93
N THR A 494 17.93 8.05 18.05
CA THR A 494 19.11 7.22 17.76
C THR A 494 20.07 7.88 16.78
N LEU A 495 19.61 8.88 16.01
CA LEU A 495 20.44 9.55 15.00
C LEU A 495 21.60 10.30 15.66
N ASP A 496 21.35 10.95 16.80
CA ASP A 496 22.36 11.71 17.56
C ASP A 496 23.51 10.84 18.10
N LEU A 497 23.31 9.53 18.15
CA LEU A 497 24.31 8.57 18.64
C LEU A 497 25.06 7.86 17.50
N LEU A 498 24.74 8.14 16.22
CA LEU A 498 25.48 7.57 15.11
C LEU A 498 26.85 8.26 14.95
N PRO A 499 27.92 7.51 14.59
CA PRO A 499 29.17 8.13 14.17
C PRO A 499 28.98 8.96 12.88
N GLU A 500 29.91 9.88 12.60
CA GLU A 500 29.92 10.70 11.38
C GLU A 500 29.88 9.85 10.09
N ASN A 501 30.52 8.68 10.10
CA ASN A 501 30.49 7.71 9.02
C ASN A 501 30.03 6.35 9.55
N PRO A 502 28.71 6.11 9.69
CA PRO A 502 28.17 4.88 10.28
C PRO A 502 28.26 3.67 9.35
N GLY A 503 28.71 3.86 8.11
CA GLY A 503 28.43 2.92 7.04
C GLY A 503 26.92 2.66 6.96
N ARG A 504 26.52 1.42 6.72
CA ARG A 504 25.12 1.02 6.82
C ARG A 504 24.72 0.74 8.26
N VAL A 505 23.53 1.19 8.61
CA VAL A 505 22.89 0.92 9.90
C VAL A 505 22.02 -0.32 9.80
N ALA A 506 22.33 -1.36 10.57
CA ALA A 506 21.44 -2.51 10.74
C ALA A 506 20.67 -2.38 12.05
N ALA A 507 19.38 -2.70 12.05
CA ALA A 507 18.62 -2.87 13.28
C ALA A 507 18.45 -4.37 13.57
N THR A 508 18.80 -4.81 14.77
CA THR A 508 18.41 -6.16 15.22
C THR A 508 16.90 -6.17 15.43
N VAL A 509 16.19 -7.05 14.75
CA VAL A 509 14.76 -7.23 15.00
C VAL A 509 14.42 -8.71 14.98
N PRO A 510 13.77 -9.20 16.03
CA PRO A 510 12.60 -10.03 15.86
C PRO A 510 11.39 -9.23 16.33
N GLY A 511 10.61 -8.73 15.37
CA GLY A 511 9.36 -8.00 15.58
C GLY A 511 9.53 -6.48 15.62
N TYR A 512 9.32 -5.82 14.46
CA TYR A 512 8.74 -4.48 14.49
C TYR A 512 7.45 -4.64 15.30
N ASN A 513 7.31 -3.93 16.42
CA ASN A 513 6.15 -4.10 17.29
C ASN A 513 4.97 -3.43 16.56
N PHE A 514 4.29 -4.14 15.65
CA PHE A 514 3.08 -3.74 14.89
C PHE A 514 1.86 -3.42 15.78
N ASN A 515 2.13 -3.20 17.04
CA ASN A 515 1.34 -3.59 18.17
C ASN A 515 1.38 -2.48 19.24
N THR A 516 2.18 -1.42 19.02
CA THR A 516 2.20 -0.18 19.81
C THR A 516 1.59 0.95 19.02
N ALA A 517 0.74 1.74 19.67
CA ALA A 517 0.23 3.00 19.12
C ALA A 517 1.36 4.03 18.96
N GLU A 518 2.43 3.91 19.75
CA GLU A 518 3.60 4.77 19.68
C GLU A 518 4.35 4.54 18.36
N ARG A 519 4.51 5.63 17.61
CA ARG A 519 5.21 5.68 16.34
C ARG A 519 6.59 6.25 16.55
N THR A 520 7.60 5.54 16.05
CA THR A 520 8.99 5.98 16.13
C THR A 520 9.78 5.48 14.94
N LEU A 521 10.70 6.31 14.46
CA LEU A 521 11.68 5.97 13.43
C LEU A 521 13.05 5.63 14.03
N ALA A 522 13.15 5.40 15.35
CA ALA A 522 14.39 5.13 16.08
C ALA A 522 15.18 3.89 15.58
N LEU A 523 14.50 2.92 14.97
CA LEU A 523 15.18 1.77 14.36
C LEU A 523 15.52 1.95 12.88
N LEU A 524 15.17 3.10 12.29
CA LEU A 524 15.33 3.37 10.86
C LEU A 524 14.80 2.20 9.98
N PRO A 525 13.54 1.74 10.18
CA PRO A 525 13.00 0.57 9.51
C PRO A 525 12.94 0.70 7.98
N ASP A 526 13.35 -0.36 7.28
CA ASP A 526 13.36 -0.48 5.82
C ASP A 526 13.96 0.74 5.11
N ASN A 527 13.13 1.56 4.49
CA ASN A 527 13.52 2.71 3.67
C ASN A 527 13.46 4.02 4.46
N SER A 528 12.98 4.01 5.70
CA SER A 528 12.81 5.27 6.47
C SER A 528 14.14 5.95 6.77
N ALA A 529 15.25 5.20 6.78
CA ALA A 529 16.60 5.74 6.94
C ALA A 529 16.95 6.79 5.88
N GLY A 530 16.44 6.61 4.64
CA GLY A 530 16.67 7.53 3.55
C GLY A 530 16.03 8.91 3.75
N LEU A 531 15.03 9.06 4.65
CA LEU A 531 14.50 10.37 5.02
C LEU A 531 15.55 11.26 5.70
N PHE A 532 16.55 10.63 6.34
CA PHE A 532 17.61 11.29 7.10
C PHE A 532 18.98 11.15 6.43
N GLY A 533 19.03 10.70 5.17
CA GLY A 533 20.27 10.49 4.44
C GLY A 533 21.13 9.34 4.94
N ILE A 534 20.55 8.40 5.72
CA ILE A 534 21.25 7.25 6.28
C ILE A 534 21.01 6.02 5.41
N ASP A 535 22.07 5.25 5.16
CA ASP A 535 21.97 3.94 4.51
C ASP A 535 21.61 2.88 5.56
N ALA A 536 20.50 2.18 5.38
CA ALA A 536 20.08 1.10 6.25
C ALA A 536 20.32 -0.26 5.61
N PHE A 537 20.86 -1.20 6.38
CA PHE A 537 20.87 -2.62 6.03
C PHE A 537 19.53 -3.26 6.43
N SER A 538 18.46 -2.78 5.82
CA SER A 538 17.08 -3.21 6.06
C SER A 538 16.28 -3.09 4.78
N ILE A 539 15.27 -3.94 4.62
CA ILE A 539 14.60 -4.07 3.33
C ILE A 539 13.24 -4.75 3.42
N ASN A 540 12.22 -4.17 2.77
CA ASN A 540 10.87 -4.75 2.78
C ASN A 540 10.84 -6.15 2.12
N PRO A 541 10.56 -7.24 2.86
CA PRO A 541 10.77 -8.62 2.41
C PRO A 541 9.91 -9.06 1.22
N GLY A 542 8.87 -8.31 0.85
CA GLY A 542 7.85 -8.73 -0.12
C GLY A 542 8.35 -9.11 -1.52
N ALA A 543 9.45 -8.53 -2.00
CA ALA A 543 9.88 -8.61 -3.41
C ALA A 543 11.22 -9.35 -3.63
N LYS A 544 11.56 -10.34 -2.80
CA LYS A 544 12.94 -10.84 -2.69
C LYS A 544 13.15 -12.26 -3.18
N THR A 545 14.38 -12.51 -3.63
CA THR A 545 14.93 -13.87 -3.74
C THR A 545 15.26 -14.42 -2.35
N GLU A 546 15.25 -15.75 -2.21
CA GLU A 546 15.59 -16.43 -0.96
C GLU A 546 16.95 -16.00 -0.40
N LEU A 547 17.94 -15.78 -1.26
CA LEU A 547 19.27 -15.32 -0.84
C LEU A 547 19.21 -13.93 -0.19
N LEU A 548 18.49 -12.98 -0.79
CA LEU A 548 18.31 -11.64 -0.22
C LEU A 548 17.62 -11.70 1.14
N ARG A 549 16.55 -12.50 1.25
CA ARG A 549 15.81 -12.69 2.50
C ARG A 549 16.70 -13.28 3.60
N ARG A 550 17.45 -14.34 3.29
CA ARG A 550 18.39 -14.96 4.23
C ARG A 550 19.51 -14.01 4.65
N THR A 551 20.04 -13.22 3.71
CA THR A 551 21.11 -12.26 4.00
C THR A 551 20.61 -11.13 4.90
N SER A 552 19.44 -10.55 4.61
CA SER A 552 18.84 -9.51 5.44
C SER A 552 18.50 -9.98 6.85
N ALA A 553 18.16 -11.25 7.03
CA ALA A 553 17.84 -11.83 8.33
C ALA A 553 19.05 -12.39 9.08
N ALA A 554 20.22 -12.49 8.43
CA ALA A 554 21.40 -13.09 9.01
C ALA A 554 22.05 -12.15 10.04
N VAL A 555 22.36 -12.68 11.23
CA VAL A 555 23.12 -11.97 12.25
C VAL A 555 24.54 -12.54 12.27
N SER A 556 25.46 -11.86 11.58
CA SER A 556 26.86 -12.30 11.47
C SER A 556 27.80 -11.09 11.39
N PRO A 557 28.71 -10.88 12.36
CA PRO A 557 29.68 -9.78 12.33
C PRO A 557 30.50 -9.77 11.04
N LYS A 558 30.87 -10.96 10.56
CA LYS A 558 31.67 -11.12 9.35
C LYS A 558 30.89 -10.76 8.08
N LEU A 559 29.62 -11.16 8.00
CA LEU A 559 28.76 -10.79 6.87
C LEU A 559 28.48 -9.28 6.88
N HIS A 560 28.12 -8.73 8.03
CA HIS A 560 27.90 -7.30 8.23
C HIS A 560 29.13 -6.47 7.83
N ALA A 561 30.32 -6.86 8.26
CA ALA A 561 31.57 -6.20 7.89
C ALA A 561 31.81 -6.18 6.37
N VAL A 562 31.55 -7.30 5.67
CA VAL A 562 31.70 -7.40 4.20
C VAL A 562 30.69 -6.54 3.46
N LEU A 563 29.51 -6.33 4.04
CA LEU A 563 28.42 -5.54 3.45
C LEU A 563 28.44 -4.06 3.87
N HIS A 564 29.56 -3.62 4.45
CA HIS A 564 29.75 -2.25 4.94
C HIS A 564 28.70 -1.82 5.97
N VAL A 565 28.25 -2.76 6.82
CA VAL A 565 27.35 -2.46 7.95
C VAL A 565 28.20 -2.04 9.15
N GLY A 566 28.28 -0.74 9.40
CA GLY A 566 29.17 -0.15 10.41
C GLY A 566 28.53 0.05 11.78
N THR A 567 27.20 0.13 11.83
CA THR A 567 26.47 0.40 13.07
C THR A 567 25.30 -0.55 13.25
N LEU A 568 25.10 -1.01 14.48
CA LEU A 568 24.00 -1.87 14.88
C LEU A 568 23.14 -1.17 15.93
N ILE A 569 21.84 -1.09 15.68
CA ILE A 569 20.85 -0.61 16.66
C ILE A 569 20.09 -1.82 17.22
N SER A 570 19.92 -1.88 18.54
CA SER A 570 19.21 -2.96 19.21
C SER A 570 18.19 -2.45 20.22
N ARG A 571 17.03 -3.10 20.31
CA ARG A 571 16.01 -2.86 21.35
C ARG A 571 16.34 -3.50 22.70
N ARG A 572 17.46 -4.20 22.79
CA ARG A 572 17.94 -4.85 24.01
C ARG A 572 19.44 -4.70 24.08
N GLN A 573 19.97 -4.54 25.28
CA GLN A 573 21.41 -4.63 25.47
C GLN A 573 21.91 -6.01 24.99
N LEU A 574 23.03 -6.00 24.28
CA LEU A 574 23.75 -7.17 23.79
C LEU A 574 25.06 -7.30 24.58
N PRO A 575 25.09 -8.03 25.70
CA PRO A 575 26.26 -8.09 26.57
C PRO A 575 27.54 -8.53 25.85
N THR A 576 27.41 -9.38 24.83
CA THR A 576 28.53 -9.86 24.01
C THR A 576 29.18 -8.77 23.15
N LEU A 577 28.54 -7.61 22.99
CA LEU A 577 29.03 -6.47 22.20
C LEU A 577 29.25 -5.22 23.06
N ASP A 578 29.20 -5.31 24.39
CA ASP A 578 29.31 -4.14 25.29
C ASP A 578 30.63 -3.37 25.10
N GLN A 579 31.72 -4.04 24.74
CA GLN A 579 33.00 -3.38 24.41
C GLN A 579 32.92 -2.46 23.16
N HIS A 580 31.90 -2.64 22.34
CA HIS A 580 31.59 -1.85 21.15
C HIS A 580 30.33 -0.99 21.34
N LEU A 581 29.80 -0.90 22.56
CA LEU A 581 28.66 -0.04 22.87
C LEU A 581 29.07 1.42 22.74
N ARG A 582 28.40 2.15 21.85
CA ARG A 582 28.60 3.59 21.65
C ARG A 582 27.74 4.40 22.61
N GLY A 583 26.50 3.96 22.84
CA GLY A 583 25.58 4.65 23.73
C GLY A 583 24.22 3.97 23.83
N HIS A 584 23.39 4.50 24.72
CA HIS A 584 22.02 4.08 24.95
C HIS A 584 21.12 5.32 25.00
N THR A 585 19.91 5.19 24.45
CA THR A 585 18.87 6.22 24.45
C THR A 585 17.50 5.56 24.53
N SER A 586 16.45 6.34 24.74
CA SER A 586 15.09 5.85 24.84
C SER A 586 14.09 6.86 24.31
N ASP A 587 13.00 6.40 23.73
CA ASP A 587 11.81 7.18 23.43
C ASP A 587 10.54 6.46 23.91
N SER A 588 9.37 6.94 23.51
CA SER A 588 8.10 6.27 23.81
C SER A 588 8.07 4.82 23.32
N GLY A 589 8.74 4.49 22.22
CA GLY A 589 8.82 3.15 21.65
C GLY A 589 9.78 2.18 22.37
N GLY A 590 10.52 2.65 23.38
CA GLY A 590 11.37 1.85 24.27
C GLY A 590 12.84 2.29 24.27
N ASP A 591 13.69 1.37 24.73
CA ASP A 591 15.15 1.57 24.81
C ASP A 591 15.88 1.12 23.54
N TYR A 592 16.95 1.84 23.21
CA TYR A 592 17.82 1.56 22.06
C TYR A 592 19.30 1.62 22.46
N TRP A 593 20.04 0.58 22.10
CA TRP A 593 21.48 0.48 22.26
C TRP A 593 22.15 0.53 20.90
N ILE A 594 23.17 1.37 20.77
CA ILE A 594 23.91 1.60 19.51
C ILE A 594 25.30 1.00 19.66
N TYR A 595 25.68 0.12 18.75
CA TYR A 595 26.96 -0.58 18.74
C TYR A 595 27.74 -0.30 17.45
N ASP A 596 29.05 -0.15 17.56
CA ASP A 596 29.95 -0.20 16.41
C ASP A 596 30.17 -1.65 15.99
N VAL A 597 30.08 -1.94 14.69
CA VAL A 597 30.41 -3.27 14.17
C VAL A 597 31.94 -3.37 14.06
N PRO A 598 32.58 -4.42 14.63
CA PRO A 598 34.03 -4.56 14.56
C PRO A 598 34.49 -4.99 13.17
N ASN A 599 35.69 -4.54 12.76
CA ASN A 599 36.38 -4.93 11.52
C ASN A 599 35.58 -4.66 10.24
N VAL A 600 34.77 -3.59 10.23
CA VAL A 600 33.96 -3.19 9.08
C VAL A 600 34.85 -2.84 7.91
N LEU A 601 34.53 -3.39 6.74
CA LEU A 601 35.23 -3.05 5.52
C LEU A 601 34.65 -1.75 4.95
N PRO A 602 35.48 -0.93 4.25
CA PRO A 602 34.96 0.18 3.46
C PRO A 602 33.97 -0.32 2.39
N ARG A 603 33.08 0.56 1.92
CA ARG A 603 32.07 0.22 0.89
C ARG A 603 32.71 -0.30 -0.40
N VAL A 604 33.93 0.13 -0.70
CA VAL A 604 34.73 -0.37 -1.83
C VAL A 604 35.97 -1.08 -1.31
N THR A 605 36.20 -2.31 -1.76
CA THR A 605 37.35 -3.14 -1.38
C THR A 605 38.02 -3.75 -2.61
N ILE A 606 39.30 -4.13 -2.47
CA ILE A 606 40.01 -4.93 -3.48
C ILE A 606 40.28 -6.30 -2.89
N CYS A 607 39.79 -7.35 -3.55
CA CYS A 607 40.03 -8.73 -3.18
C CYS A 607 40.93 -9.43 -4.21
N ARG A 608 41.76 -10.37 -3.76
CA ARG A 608 42.68 -11.14 -4.63
C ARG A 608 42.36 -12.62 -4.66
N ASP A 609 41.90 -13.15 -3.53
CA ASP A 609 41.59 -14.57 -3.43
C ASP A 609 40.18 -14.81 -3.97
N ILE A 610 40.08 -15.62 -5.03
CA ILE A 610 38.80 -15.91 -5.68
C ILE A 610 38.32 -17.29 -5.22
N LEU A 611 37.12 -17.32 -4.64
CA LEU A 611 36.38 -18.55 -4.41
C LEU A 611 35.24 -18.66 -5.42
N LEU A 612 35.30 -19.67 -6.29
CA LEU A 612 34.22 -19.98 -7.21
C LEU A 612 33.13 -20.78 -6.49
N VAL A 613 31.97 -20.16 -6.32
CA VAL A 613 30.79 -20.78 -5.68
C VAL A 613 29.60 -20.63 -6.62
N THR A 614 29.21 -21.74 -7.24
CA THR A 614 28.13 -21.77 -8.24
C THR A 614 26.73 -22.02 -7.65
N ARG A 615 26.65 -22.38 -6.36
CA ARG A 615 25.38 -22.64 -5.67
C ARG A 615 25.04 -21.47 -4.74
N PRO A 616 23.97 -20.69 -5.01
CA PRO A 616 23.59 -19.54 -4.17
C PRO A 616 23.41 -19.88 -2.68
N GLN A 617 22.92 -21.08 -2.36
CA GLN A 617 22.69 -21.51 -0.98
C GLN A 617 24.00 -21.65 -0.18
N ALA A 618 25.13 -21.89 -0.84
CA ALA A 618 26.43 -22.10 -0.20
C ALA A 618 27.19 -20.78 0.06
N ILE A 619 26.69 -19.64 -0.44
CA ILE A 619 27.40 -18.36 -0.35
C ILE A 619 27.54 -17.92 1.10
N LEU A 620 26.44 -17.88 1.86
CA LEU A 620 26.46 -17.46 3.27
C LEU A 620 27.32 -18.40 4.13
N ASP A 621 27.25 -19.71 3.89
CA ASP A 621 28.07 -20.70 4.58
C ASP A 621 29.57 -20.52 4.26
N THR A 622 29.88 -20.16 3.01
CA THR A 622 31.26 -19.88 2.57
C THR A 622 31.80 -18.62 3.25
N ILE A 623 31.00 -17.54 3.30
CA ILE A 623 31.36 -16.30 4.01
C ILE A 623 31.61 -16.60 5.49
N ALA A 624 30.78 -17.44 6.12
CA ALA A 624 30.98 -17.84 7.52
C ALA A 624 32.22 -18.72 7.74
N SER A 625 32.66 -19.47 6.72
CA SER A 625 33.79 -20.39 6.82
C SER A 625 35.15 -19.70 7.01
N ARG A 626 36.16 -20.45 7.49
CA ARG A 626 37.54 -19.96 7.60
C ARG A 626 38.23 -19.70 6.25
N ARG A 627 37.66 -20.20 5.14
CA ARG A 627 38.24 -20.03 3.80
C ARG A 627 38.04 -18.63 3.23
N PHE A 628 37.03 -17.91 3.73
CA PHE A 628 36.74 -16.56 3.30
C PHE A 628 37.41 -15.58 4.27
N VAL A 629 38.37 -14.78 3.81
CA VAL A 629 39.00 -13.74 4.61
C VAL A 629 38.42 -12.38 4.18
N PRO A 630 37.71 -11.65 5.07
CA PRO A 630 37.10 -10.37 4.72
C PRO A 630 38.14 -9.37 4.20
N GLY A 631 37.87 -8.78 3.03
CA GLY A 631 38.77 -7.81 2.40
C GLY A 631 39.90 -8.41 1.57
N GLU A 632 40.10 -9.73 1.61
CA GLU A 632 41.09 -10.44 0.80
C GLU A 632 40.42 -11.41 -0.19
N THR A 633 39.36 -12.09 0.27
CA THR A 633 38.61 -13.07 -0.51
C THR A 633 37.34 -12.49 -1.11
N VAL A 634 37.03 -12.86 -2.35
CA VAL A 634 35.76 -12.59 -3.02
C VAL A 634 35.14 -13.89 -3.53
N ILE A 635 33.83 -14.02 -3.39
CA ILE A 635 33.09 -15.12 -4.01
C ILE A 635 32.58 -14.67 -5.38
N LEU A 636 32.85 -15.48 -6.40
CA LEU A 636 32.33 -15.28 -7.76
C LEU A 636 31.56 -16.52 -8.23
N GLU A 637 30.52 -16.31 -9.04
CA GLU A 637 29.79 -17.41 -9.69
C GLU A 637 30.51 -17.93 -10.93
N THR A 638 31.25 -17.05 -11.62
CA THR A 638 32.01 -17.35 -12.83
C THR A 638 33.43 -16.81 -12.71
N ALA A 639 34.38 -17.47 -13.38
CA ALA A 639 35.75 -16.99 -13.42
C ALA A 639 35.81 -15.62 -14.13
N PRO A 640 36.54 -14.63 -13.57
CA PRO A 640 36.64 -13.31 -14.19
C PRO A 640 37.38 -13.41 -15.52
N GLN A 641 36.95 -12.61 -16.50
CA GLN A 641 37.71 -12.44 -17.73
C GLN A 641 38.94 -11.58 -17.44
N HIS A 642 40.11 -12.02 -17.89
CA HIS A 642 41.34 -11.27 -17.71
C HIS A 642 41.34 -10.04 -18.62
N VAL A 643 41.48 -8.84 -18.04
CA VAL A 643 41.54 -7.57 -18.77
C VAL A 643 42.96 -7.04 -18.65
N ALA A 644 43.64 -6.80 -19.78
CA ALA A 644 45.01 -6.31 -19.76
C ALA A 644 45.12 -4.89 -19.15
N GLY A 645 46.01 -4.72 -18.18
CA GLY A 645 46.32 -3.43 -17.54
C GLY A 645 47.65 -2.83 -18.01
N ASN A 646 47.86 -1.56 -17.67
CA ASN A 646 49.15 -0.90 -17.83
C ASN A 646 49.87 -0.91 -16.48
N PRO A 647 51.03 -1.57 -16.34
CA PRO A 647 51.71 -1.69 -15.05
C PRO A 647 52.09 -0.32 -14.48
N VAL A 648 51.85 -0.13 -13.19
CA VAL A 648 52.30 1.04 -12.42
C VAL A 648 53.75 0.82 -11.96
N GLY A 649 54.53 1.89 -11.81
CA GLY A 649 55.89 1.80 -11.29
C GLY A 649 55.95 1.15 -9.90
N SER A 650 57.04 0.45 -9.59
CA SER A 650 57.22 -0.39 -8.39
C SER A 650 57.13 0.34 -7.03
N SER A 651 56.89 1.65 -7.02
CA SER A 651 56.73 2.50 -5.83
C SER A 651 55.29 2.98 -5.58
N ALA A 652 54.32 2.60 -6.42
CA ALA A 652 52.93 3.02 -6.25
C ALA A 652 52.30 2.32 -5.04
N LYS A 653 51.65 3.10 -4.16
CA LYS A 653 50.82 2.56 -3.08
C LYS A 653 49.44 2.23 -3.62
N GLU A 654 48.89 1.10 -3.20
CA GLU A 654 47.50 0.80 -3.49
C GLU A 654 46.57 1.78 -2.79
N SER A 655 45.54 2.18 -3.51
CA SER A 655 44.52 3.09 -3.00
C SER A 655 43.20 2.84 -3.70
N VAL A 656 42.11 3.01 -2.97
CA VAL A 656 40.76 3.04 -3.53
C VAL A 656 40.03 4.20 -2.88
N THR A 657 39.42 5.04 -3.69
CA THR A 657 38.70 6.22 -3.20
C THR A 657 37.42 6.38 -3.99
N LEU A 658 36.31 6.48 -3.26
CA LEU A 658 35.01 6.83 -3.82
C LEU A 658 35.01 8.34 -4.11
N VAL A 659 34.95 8.70 -5.40
CA VAL A 659 35.02 10.09 -5.86
C VAL A 659 33.63 10.70 -5.92
N THR A 660 32.70 9.97 -6.54
CA THR A 660 31.32 10.39 -6.71
C THR A 660 30.41 9.29 -6.19
N ASP A 661 29.46 9.65 -5.35
CA ASP A 661 28.49 8.72 -4.77
C ASP A 661 27.07 9.26 -4.96
N ARG A 662 26.47 8.96 -6.11
CA ARG A 662 25.09 9.28 -6.45
C ARG A 662 24.27 8.02 -6.65
N ALA A 663 22.95 8.16 -6.72
CA ALA A 663 22.06 7.01 -6.80
C ALA A 663 22.27 6.19 -8.08
N GLN A 664 22.52 6.81 -9.23
CA GLN A 664 22.68 6.14 -10.54
C GLN A 664 24.10 6.25 -11.10
N THR A 665 25.00 6.93 -10.40
CA THR A 665 26.42 7.06 -10.80
C THR A 665 27.32 6.91 -9.58
N VAL A 666 28.29 6.00 -9.69
CA VAL A 666 29.35 5.82 -8.70
C VAL A 666 30.68 5.92 -9.44
N GLU A 667 31.55 6.84 -9.03
CA GLU A 667 32.90 6.98 -9.60
C GLU A 667 33.94 6.56 -8.56
N ILE A 668 34.90 5.75 -8.98
CA ILE A 668 35.94 5.20 -8.09
C ILE A 668 37.31 5.38 -8.73
N ASP A 669 38.23 6.01 -8.01
CA ASP A 669 39.65 6.03 -8.36
C ASP A 669 40.35 4.89 -7.62
N ALA A 670 40.97 3.99 -8.38
CA ALA A 670 41.67 2.82 -7.85
C ALA A 670 43.09 2.72 -8.44
N THR A 671 44.07 2.47 -7.58
CA THR A 671 45.45 2.14 -7.96
C THR A 671 45.77 0.75 -7.43
N LEU A 672 46.06 -0.18 -8.33
CA LEU A 672 46.36 -1.58 -8.04
C LEU A 672 47.82 -1.89 -8.37
N THR A 673 48.51 -2.60 -7.47
CA THR A 673 49.89 -3.08 -7.70
C THR A 673 49.94 -4.46 -8.36
N SER A 674 48.83 -5.19 -8.28
CA SER A 674 48.60 -6.52 -8.86
C SER A 674 47.15 -6.64 -9.29
N ASP A 675 46.85 -7.60 -10.17
CA ASP A 675 45.48 -7.88 -10.59
C ASP A 675 44.58 -8.20 -9.39
N GLY A 676 43.33 -7.76 -9.44
CA GLY A 676 42.38 -7.94 -8.35
C GLY A 676 40.94 -7.70 -8.77
N ILE A 677 40.03 -8.04 -7.87
CA ILE A 677 38.60 -7.78 -8.02
C ILE A 677 38.25 -6.59 -7.14
N LEU A 678 37.83 -5.49 -7.75
CA LEU A 678 37.23 -4.39 -7.01
C LEU A 678 35.78 -4.76 -6.71
N VAL A 679 35.44 -4.79 -5.42
CA VAL A 679 34.10 -5.09 -4.93
C VAL A 679 33.48 -3.79 -4.40
N LEU A 680 32.33 -3.43 -4.96
CA LEU A 680 31.45 -2.39 -4.43
C LEU A 680 30.30 -3.08 -3.69
N ALA A 681 30.18 -2.81 -2.40
CA ALA A 681 29.18 -3.42 -1.51
C ALA A 681 27.76 -2.88 -1.77
N ASP A 682 27.31 -2.90 -3.01
CA ASP A 682 25.98 -2.50 -3.48
C ASP A 682 25.36 -3.64 -4.27
N LEU A 683 24.02 -3.68 -4.33
CA LEU A 683 23.28 -4.76 -4.98
C LEU A 683 23.66 -4.86 -6.46
N PHE A 684 23.99 -6.08 -6.89
CA PHE A 684 24.14 -6.42 -8.29
C PHE A 684 22.78 -6.37 -9.00
N HIS A 685 22.74 -5.66 -10.12
CA HIS A 685 21.58 -5.57 -10.99
C HIS A 685 22.04 -5.35 -12.44
N ASP A 686 21.41 -6.03 -13.40
CA ASP A 686 21.84 -6.06 -14.81
C ASP A 686 21.71 -4.70 -15.52
N GLY A 687 20.93 -3.78 -14.95
CA GLY A 687 20.79 -2.41 -15.44
C GLY A 687 22.01 -1.49 -15.23
N TRP A 688 23.05 -1.93 -14.51
CA TRP A 688 24.27 -1.15 -14.32
C TRP A 688 25.31 -1.44 -15.41
N MET A 689 26.05 -0.40 -15.78
CA MET A 689 27.18 -0.48 -16.70
C MET A 689 28.45 0.01 -15.99
N ALA A 690 29.58 -0.60 -16.30
CA ALA A 690 30.88 -0.18 -15.77
C ALA A 690 31.86 0.12 -16.89
N THR A 691 32.70 1.11 -16.68
CA THR A 691 33.85 1.39 -17.53
C THR A 691 35.10 1.47 -16.68
N SER A 692 36.27 1.32 -17.29
CA SER A 692 37.54 1.73 -16.68
C SER A 692 38.29 2.58 -17.69
N ASN A 693 38.59 3.82 -17.30
CA ASN A 693 39.22 4.81 -18.18
C ASN A 693 38.48 4.94 -19.53
N GLY A 694 37.14 4.90 -19.49
CA GLY A 694 36.25 4.96 -20.66
C GLY A 694 36.09 3.66 -21.45
N ARG A 695 36.77 2.56 -21.09
CA ARG A 695 36.61 1.25 -21.74
C ARG A 695 35.58 0.40 -21.00
N PRO A 696 34.56 -0.17 -21.66
CA PRO A 696 33.56 -1.02 -21.00
C PRO A 696 34.18 -2.23 -20.30
N LEU A 697 33.65 -2.55 -19.12
CA LEU A 697 34.01 -3.74 -18.35
C LEU A 697 32.75 -4.54 -17.98
N PRO A 698 32.83 -5.88 -17.93
CA PRO A 698 31.75 -6.69 -17.41
C PRO A 698 31.62 -6.47 -15.89
N ILE A 699 30.40 -6.25 -15.42
CA ILE A 699 30.10 -6.27 -13.99
C ILE A 699 29.96 -7.73 -13.55
N LEU A 700 30.64 -8.08 -12.47
CA LEU A 700 30.61 -9.38 -11.83
C LEU A 700 29.69 -9.33 -10.62
N ARG A 701 28.90 -10.40 -10.42
CA ARG A 701 28.20 -10.65 -9.15
C ARG A 701 29.20 -11.18 -8.13
N THR A 702 29.50 -10.38 -7.11
CA THR A 702 30.46 -10.67 -6.06
C THR A 702 29.74 -10.98 -4.75
N ASN A 703 30.24 -11.92 -3.96
CA ASN A 703 29.66 -12.27 -2.65
C ASN A 703 28.15 -12.60 -2.71
N GLY A 704 27.67 -13.08 -3.87
CA GLY A 704 26.28 -13.41 -4.18
C GLY A 704 25.34 -12.24 -4.43
N LEU A 705 25.58 -11.09 -3.80
CA LEU A 705 24.67 -9.94 -3.86
C LEU A 705 25.36 -8.64 -4.30
N CYS A 706 26.67 -8.53 -4.14
CA CYS A 706 27.40 -7.31 -4.44
C CYS A 706 27.78 -7.25 -5.94
N ARG A 707 28.18 -6.08 -6.40
CA ARG A 707 28.76 -5.88 -7.73
C ARG A 707 30.27 -5.68 -7.64
N GLY A 708 30.99 -6.08 -8.68
CA GLY A 708 32.41 -5.81 -8.77
C GLY A 708 32.92 -5.85 -10.20
N VAL A 709 34.18 -5.50 -10.38
CA VAL A 709 34.86 -5.52 -11.67
C VAL A 709 36.24 -6.13 -11.51
N ALA A 710 36.68 -6.87 -12.53
CA ALA A 710 38.05 -7.37 -12.59
C ALA A 710 38.97 -6.27 -13.13
N LEU A 711 40.03 -5.96 -12.40
CA LEU A 711 41.02 -4.95 -12.74
C LEU A 711 42.41 -5.58 -12.77
N ALA A 712 43.20 -5.20 -13.76
CA ALA A 712 44.62 -5.52 -13.75
C ALA A 712 45.40 -4.53 -12.88
N ALA A 713 46.68 -4.81 -12.65
CA ALA A 713 47.59 -3.82 -12.10
C ALA A 713 47.57 -2.53 -12.94
N GLY A 714 47.42 -1.38 -12.29
CA GLY A 714 47.18 -0.13 -13.01
C GLY A 714 46.51 0.97 -12.19
N GLN A 715 46.39 2.14 -12.82
CA GLN A 715 45.46 3.20 -12.38
C GLN A 715 44.16 3.07 -13.16
N HIS A 716 43.05 3.11 -12.44
CA HIS A 716 41.71 2.95 -12.96
C HIS A 716 40.83 4.06 -12.41
N ARG A 717 40.18 4.78 -13.31
CA ARG A 717 38.98 5.55 -13.02
C ARG A 717 37.78 4.76 -13.51
N LEU A 718 36.96 4.30 -12.58
CA LEU A 718 35.76 3.51 -12.83
C LEU A 718 34.52 4.38 -12.99
#